data_AF-A0AAP4UGQ3-F1
#
_entry.id   AF-A0AAP4UGQ3-F1
#
_cell.length_a   1.000
_cell.length_b   1.000
_cell.length_c   1.000
_cell.angle_alpha   90.00
_cell.angle_beta   90.00
_cell.angle_gamma   90.00
#
_symmetry.space_group_name_H-M   'P 1'
#
loop_
_entity.id
_entity.type
_entity.pdbx_description
1 polymer ?
#
loop_
_entity_poly.entity_id
_entity_poly.type
_entity_poly.pdbx_seq_one_letter_code
_entity_poly.pdbx_strand_id
1 'polypeptide(L)'
;DGAETADISGTTTDVAPNSTVTLTLTDSAGTVQVITGVTVDANGDYSIDGVDISGLVDGDITVDASAVDQNGQTVTDADTDNMDATAGSIDVALTINDGAETADISGTTTDVAPNSTVTLTLTDSAGTVQVITGVTVDANGDYSIDGVDISGLVDGDITVDASAVDQNGQTVTDADTDNMDATAGSIDVALTINDGAETADISGTTTDVAPNSTVTLTLTDSAGTVQVITGVTVDANGDYSIDGVDISGLVDGDITVDASAVDQNGQTVTDADTDNMDATAGSIDVALTINDGAETADISGTTTDVAPNSTVTLTLTDSAGTVQVITGVTVDANGDYSIDGVDISGLVDGDITVDASAVDQNGQTVTDADTDNMDATAGSIDVALTINDGAETADISGTTTDVAPNSTVTLTLTDSAGTVQIITGVTVDANGDYSIDGVDISGLVDGDITVDASAVDQNGQTVTDADTDNMDATAGSIDVALTINDGAETADISGTTTDVAPNSTVTLTLTDSAGTVQIITGVTVDANGDYSIDGVDISGLVDGDITVDASAVDQNGQTVTDADTDNMDATAGSIDVALVINDGAETADISGSTTDVAPNSTVTLTLTDSAGTVQVITGVTVDANGDYSIDGVDISGLVDGDITVDAQAVDQNGQTVTDADTDNMDATAGSIDVALV
;
A
#
# COMPACT_ATOMS: atom_id res chain seq x y z
N ASP A 1 -45.48 -76.27 -63.73
CA ASP A 1 -45.22 -76.69 -65.12
C ASP A 1 -45.94 -75.71 -66.04
N GLY A 2 -45.26 -75.04 -66.97
CA GLY A 2 -45.79 -73.83 -67.64
C GLY A 2 -46.78 -74.07 -68.78
N ALA A 3 -47.30 -75.29 -68.92
CA ALA A 3 -48.30 -75.65 -69.92
C ALA A 3 -49.58 -76.09 -69.20
N GLU A 4 -50.63 -75.29 -69.28
CA GLU A 4 -51.97 -75.57 -68.73
C GLU A 4 -52.72 -76.59 -69.62
N THR A 5 -52.14 -77.78 -69.77
CA THR A 5 -52.75 -78.87 -70.54
C THR A 5 -52.70 -80.20 -69.81
N ALA A 6 -53.79 -80.98 -69.86
CA ALA A 6 -53.85 -82.35 -69.34
C ALA A 6 -53.96 -83.40 -70.44
N ASP A 7 -53.28 -84.53 -70.26
CA ASP A 7 -53.45 -85.75 -71.05
C ASP A 7 -54.22 -86.77 -70.21
N ILE A 8 -55.42 -87.15 -70.65
CA ILE A 8 -56.31 -88.04 -69.89
C ILE A 8 -56.50 -89.34 -70.67
N SER A 9 -56.30 -90.47 -69.99
CA SER A 9 -56.52 -91.79 -70.58
C SER A 9 -57.19 -92.75 -69.61
N GLY A 10 -57.82 -93.80 -70.13
CA GLY A 10 -58.40 -94.85 -69.32
C GLY A 10 -58.89 -96.02 -70.16
N THR A 11 -59.49 -97.00 -69.49
CA THR A 11 -59.99 -98.23 -70.11
C THR A 11 -61.42 -98.52 -69.67
N THR A 12 -62.17 -99.18 -70.54
CA THR A 12 -63.56 -99.58 -70.29
C THR A 12 -63.74 -101.06 -70.55
N THR A 13 -64.63 -101.70 -69.80
CA THR A 13 -65.10 -103.06 -70.06
C THR A 13 -66.60 -103.02 -70.26
N ASP A 14 -67.10 -103.78 -71.24
CA ASP A 14 -68.53 -103.83 -71.61
C ASP A 14 -69.16 -102.51 -72.10
N VAL A 15 -68.35 -101.53 -72.51
CA VAL A 15 -68.79 -100.33 -73.26
C VAL A 15 -68.56 -100.56 -74.76
N ALA A 16 -69.52 -100.23 -75.62
CA ALA A 16 -69.40 -100.50 -77.06
C ALA A 16 -68.39 -99.58 -77.75
N PRO A 17 -67.59 -100.05 -78.74
CA PRO A 17 -66.72 -99.18 -79.53
C PRO A 17 -67.47 -98.04 -80.20
N ASN A 18 -66.87 -96.85 -80.25
CA ASN A 18 -67.45 -95.57 -80.65
C ASN A 18 -68.51 -94.99 -79.70
N SER A 19 -68.71 -95.59 -78.51
CA SER A 19 -69.44 -94.90 -77.42
C SER A 19 -68.59 -93.77 -76.86
N THR A 20 -69.23 -92.80 -76.21
CA THR A 20 -68.57 -91.62 -75.66
C THR A 20 -68.35 -91.73 -74.16
N VAL A 21 -67.15 -91.37 -73.70
CA VAL A 21 -66.82 -91.06 -72.31
C VAL A 21 -67.00 -89.55 -72.11
N THR A 22 -67.64 -89.19 -71.00
CA THR A 22 -67.71 -87.81 -70.50
C THR A 22 -66.68 -87.67 -69.38
N LEU A 23 -65.78 -86.69 -69.49
CA LEU A 23 -64.80 -86.38 -68.44
C LEU A 23 -65.23 -85.07 -67.78
N THR A 24 -65.27 -85.04 -66.46
CA THR A 24 -65.60 -83.84 -65.67
C THR A 24 -64.41 -83.53 -64.78
N LEU A 25 -63.67 -82.47 -65.13
CA LEU A 25 -62.55 -81.98 -64.34
C LEU A 25 -63.10 -80.98 -63.33
N THR A 26 -62.75 -81.15 -62.06
CA THR A 26 -63.11 -80.24 -60.97
C THR A 26 -61.84 -79.78 -60.27
N ASP A 27 -61.59 -78.48 -60.21
CA ASP A 27 -60.44 -77.92 -59.50
C ASP A 27 -60.71 -77.72 -58.00
N SER A 28 -59.67 -77.26 -57.28
CA SER A 28 -59.69 -77.00 -55.84
C SER A 28 -60.69 -75.92 -55.42
N ALA A 29 -61.03 -74.98 -56.32
CA ALA A 29 -62.06 -73.96 -56.11
C ALA A 29 -63.49 -74.45 -56.48
N GLY A 30 -63.63 -75.66 -57.01
CA GLY A 30 -64.89 -76.24 -57.46
C GLY A 30 -65.34 -75.78 -58.85
N THR A 31 -64.46 -75.15 -59.63
CA THR A 31 -64.68 -74.88 -61.05
C THR A 31 -64.73 -76.20 -61.81
N VAL A 32 -65.75 -76.35 -62.66
CA VAL A 32 -65.98 -77.60 -63.39
C VAL A 32 -65.81 -77.38 -64.89
N GLN A 33 -64.95 -78.19 -65.51
CA GLN A 33 -64.80 -78.28 -66.96
C GLN A 33 -65.27 -79.66 -67.45
N VAL A 34 -66.26 -79.68 -68.35
CA VAL A 34 -66.82 -80.93 -68.90
C VAL A 34 -66.36 -81.14 -70.34
N ILE A 35 -65.73 -82.29 -70.59
CA ILE A 35 -65.29 -82.75 -71.90
C ILE A 35 -66.22 -83.86 -72.34
N THR A 36 -66.85 -83.68 -73.51
CA THR A 36 -67.73 -84.67 -74.11
C THR A 36 -67.18 -85.14 -75.44
N GLY A 37 -67.54 -86.35 -75.86
CA GLY A 37 -67.18 -86.87 -77.18
C GLY A 37 -65.83 -87.57 -77.26
N VAL A 38 -65.20 -87.90 -76.13
CA VAL A 38 -64.04 -88.80 -76.09
C VAL A 38 -64.52 -90.21 -76.43
N THR A 39 -64.05 -90.79 -77.54
CA THR A 39 -64.58 -92.07 -78.04
C THR A 39 -63.79 -93.27 -77.53
N VAL A 40 -64.50 -94.33 -77.13
CA VAL A 40 -63.91 -95.64 -76.83
C VAL A 40 -63.50 -96.34 -78.12
N ASP A 41 -62.26 -96.80 -78.19
CA ASP A 41 -61.72 -97.51 -79.36
C ASP A 41 -62.20 -98.98 -79.43
N ALA A 42 -61.66 -99.76 -80.37
CA ALA A 42 -62.03 -101.17 -80.54
C ALA A 42 -61.52 -102.10 -79.42
N ASN A 43 -60.52 -101.68 -78.64
CA ASN A 43 -59.91 -102.43 -77.55
C ASN A 43 -60.52 -102.07 -76.18
N GLY A 44 -61.35 -101.02 -76.12
CA GLY A 44 -61.95 -100.52 -74.89
C GLY A 44 -61.19 -99.34 -74.28
N ASP A 45 -60.15 -98.84 -74.95
CA ASP A 45 -59.32 -97.73 -74.47
C ASP A 45 -59.92 -96.38 -74.90
N TYR A 46 -59.69 -95.33 -74.12
CA TYR A 46 -59.99 -93.96 -74.49
C TYR A 46 -58.85 -93.04 -74.06
N SER A 47 -58.56 -92.02 -74.86
CA SER A 47 -57.63 -90.96 -74.49
C SER A 47 -58.01 -89.63 -75.13
N ILE A 48 -57.59 -88.55 -74.49
CA ILE A 48 -57.59 -87.20 -75.02
C ILE A 48 -56.32 -86.49 -74.55
N ASP A 49 -55.58 -85.95 -75.50
CA ASP A 49 -54.29 -85.29 -75.24
C ASP A 49 -54.45 -83.77 -75.37
N GLY A 50 -53.69 -83.01 -74.60
CA GLY A 50 -53.62 -81.55 -74.69
C GLY A 50 -54.93 -80.84 -74.35
N VAL A 51 -55.69 -81.36 -73.37
CA VAL A 51 -56.89 -80.69 -72.86
C VAL A 51 -56.48 -79.37 -72.24
N ASP A 52 -56.94 -78.25 -72.81
CA ASP A 52 -56.74 -76.92 -72.24
C ASP A 52 -57.46 -76.81 -70.89
N ILE A 53 -56.67 -76.74 -69.81
CA ILE A 53 -57.12 -76.62 -68.43
C ILE A 53 -56.82 -75.23 -67.85
N SER A 54 -56.51 -74.23 -68.70
CA SER A 54 -56.23 -72.84 -68.30
C SER A 54 -57.37 -72.13 -67.56
N GLY A 55 -58.59 -72.68 -67.63
CA GLY A 55 -59.75 -72.18 -66.91
C GLY A 55 -59.94 -72.76 -65.51
N LEU A 56 -59.06 -73.65 -65.08
CA LEU A 56 -59.02 -74.24 -63.74
C LEU A 56 -57.92 -73.55 -62.92
N VAL A 57 -58.06 -73.53 -61.60
CA VAL A 57 -57.02 -73.01 -60.70
C VAL A 57 -56.07 -74.12 -60.24
N ASP A 58 -54.90 -73.72 -59.75
CA ASP A 58 -53.92 -74.64 -59.17
C ASP A 58 -54.45 -75.37 -57.92
N GLY A 59 -53.74 -76.43 -57.55
CA GLY A 59 -54.12 -77.38 -56.51
C GLY A 59 -54.67 -78.69 -57.10
N ASP A 60 -55.42 -79.43 -56.28
CA ASP A 60 -56.00 -80.72 -56.68
C ASP A 60 -57.02 -80.54 -57.83
N ILE A 61 -56.83 -81.28 -58.92
CA ILE A 61 -57.79 -81.46 -60.01
C ILE A 61 -58.27 -82.90 -60.00
N THR A 62 -59.57 -83.08 -59.75
CA THR A 62 -60.23 -84.39 -59.85
C THR A 62 -60.89 -84.55 -61.21
N VAL A 63 -60.57 -85.63 -61.91
CA VAL A 63 -61.17 -86.02 -63.19
C VAL A 63 -62.15 -87.16 -62.97
N ASP A 64 -63.45 -86.88 -63.05
CA ASP A 64 -64.52 -87.88 -63.04
C ASP A 64 -64.85 -88.33 -64.47
N ALA A 65 -64.56 -89.59 -64.79
CA ALA A 65 -64.92 -90.22 -66.06
C ALA A 65 -66.26 -90.95 -65.95
N SER A 66 -67.15 -90.78 -66.94
CA SER A 66 -68.45 -91.46 -67.00
C SER A 66 -68.78 -91.97 -68.40
N ALA A 67 -69.21 -93.23 -68.49
CA ALA A 67 -69.66 -93.87 -69.72
C ALA A 67 -70.91 -94.73 -69.48
N VAL A 68 -71.55 -95.22 -70.55
CA VAL A 68 -72.71 -96.11 -70.48
C VAL A 68 -72.33 -97.48 -71.05
N ASP A 69 -72.52 -98.53 -70.25
CA ASP A 69 -72.29 -99.91 -70.67
C ASP A 69 -73.30 -100.38 -71.74
N GLN A 70 -73.05 -101.53 -72.36
CA GLN A 70 -73.94 -102.12 -73.37
C GLN A 70 -75.34 -102.49 -72.84
N ASN A 71 -75.54 -102.49 -71.52
CA ASN A 71 -76.79 -102.76 -70.84
C ASN A 71 -77.54 -101.47 -70.45
N GLY A 72 -76.97 -100.30 -70.73
CA GLY A 72 -77.55 -98.99 -70.44
C GLY A 72 -77.29 -98.47 -69.03
N GLN A 73 -76.36 -99.07 -68.27
CA GLN A 73 -75.96 -98.59 -66.94
C GLN A 73 -74.78 -97.63 -67.04
N THR A 74 -74.79 -96.59 -66.20
CA THR A 74 -73.64 -95.67 -66.08
C THR A 74 -72.53 -96.33 -65.28
N VAL A 75 -71.31 -96.30 -65.82
CA VAL A 75 -70.06 -96.63 -65.13
C VAL A 75 -69.27 -95.35 -64.90
N THR A 76 -68.61 -95.24 -63.75
CA THR A 76 -67.82 -94.07 -63.38
C THR A 76 -66.50 -94.47 -62.73
N ASP A 77 -65.47 -93.66 -62.93
CA ASP A 77 -64.19 -93.74 -62.21
C ASP A 77 -63.65 -92.31 -62.00
N ALA A 78 -62.75 -92.12 -61.04
CA ALA A 78 -62.16 -90.82 -60.74
C ALA A 78 -60.67 -90.94 -60.47
N ASP A 79 -59.90 -89.95 -60.94
CA ASP A 79 -58.49 -89.78 -60.62
C ASP A 79 -58.23 -88.34 -60.19
N THR A 80 -57.22 -88.11 -59.36
CA THR A 80 -56.84 -86.77 -58.90
C THR A 80 -55.35 -86.56 -59.11
N ASP A 81 -54.99 -85.43 -59.69
CA ASP A 81 -53.61 -84.96 -59.80
C ASP A 81 -53.54 -83.48 -59.38
N ASN A 82 -52.34 -82.95 -59.12
CA ASN A 82 -52.15 -81.56 -58.68
C ASN A 82 -51.64 -80.69 -59.84
N MET A 83 -52.36 -79.61 -60.12
CA MET A 83 -51.93 -78.56 -61.04
C MET A 83 -51.13 -77.50 -60.29
N ASP A 84 -49.98 -77.12 -60.83
CA ASP A 84 -49.11 -76.03 -60.37
C ASP A 84 -48.61 -75.31 -61.63
N ALA A 85 -49.48 -74.49 -62.20
CA ALA A 85 -49.22 -73.71 -63.40
C ALA A 85 -48.75 -72.28 -63.06
N THR A 86 -49.18 -71.74 -61.93
CA THR A 86 -48.94 -70.38 -61.46
C THR A 86 -48.01 -70.39 -60.24
N ALA A 87 -46.86 -69.71 -60.35
CA ALA A 87 -45.99 -69.55 -59.19
C ALA A 87 -46.66 -68.65 -58.14
N GLY A 88 -46.84 -69.17 -56.93
CA GLY A 88 -47.34 -68.39 -55.80
C GLY A 88 -46.44 -67.21 -55.44
N SER A 89 -47.06 -66.09 -55.09
CA SER A 89 -46.36 -64.92 -54.56
C SER A 89 -47.24 -64.15 -53.57
N ILE A 90 -46.59 -63.38 -52.71
CA ILE A 90 -47.23 -62.36 -51.89
C ILE A 90 -46.36 -61.09 -51.99
N ASP A 91 -47.01 -59.94 -51.91
CA ASP A 91 -46.40 -58.61 -51.79
C ASP A 91 -46.96 -57.97 -50.53
N VAL A 92 -46.19 -57.13 -49.84
CA VAL A 92 -46.65 -56.37 -48.68
C VAL A 92 -46.14 -54.93 -48.74
N ALA A 93 -46.99 -54.01 -48.33
CA ALA A 93 -46.67 -52.60 -48.15
C ALA A 93 -47.09 -52.18 -46.74
N LEU A 94 -46.17 -51.54 -46.02
CA LEU A 94 -46.36 -50.95 -44.71
C LEU A 94 -46.43 -49.42 -44.83
N THR A 95 -47.33 -48.79 -44.09
CA THR A 95 -47.34 -47.34 -43.93
C THR A 95 -47.66 -47.00 -42.49
N ILE A 96 -46.77 -46.24 -41.86
CA ILE A 96 -46.91 -45.84 -40.45
C ILE A 96 -47.47 -44.41 -40.37
N ASN A 97 -48.30 -44.20 -39.35
CA ASN A 97 -48.75 -42.89 -38.92
C ASN A 97 -48.24 -42.62 -37.51
N ASP A 98 -47.11 -41.93 -37.41
CA ASP A 98 -46.40 -41.64 -36.15
C ASP A 98 -47.32 -41.01 -35.10
N GLY A 99 -48.08 -39.98 -35.48
CA GLY A 99 -48.90 -39.22 -34.54
C GLY A 99 -50.11 -39.99 -33.99
N ALA A 100 -50.47 -41.12 -34.59
CA ALA A 100 -51.52 -42.01 -34.12
C ALA A 100 -50.97 -43.34 -33.56
N GLU A 101 -49.67 -43.61 -33.72
CA GLU A 101 -49.03 -44.90 -33.43
C GLU A 101 -49.78 -46.06 -34.09
N THR A 102 -50.14 -45.89 -35.37
CA THR A 102 -50.86 -46.92 -36.14
C THR A 102 -50.16 -47.28 -37.45
N ALA A 103 -50.26 -48.55 -37.85
CA ALA A 103 -49.83 -49.05 -39.15
C ALA A 103 -51.01 -49.47 -40.04
N ASP A 104 -50.96 -49.06 -41.31
CA ASP A 104 -51.80 -49.57 -42.39
C ASP A 104 -50.96 -50.56 -43.22
N ILE A 105 -51.47 -51.77 -43.42
CA ILE A 105 -50.76 -52.85 -44.11
C ILE A 105 -51.63 -53.34 -45.25
N SER A 106 -51.07 -53.41 -46.45
CA SER A 106 -51.78 -53.89 -47.63
C SER A 106 -50.86 -54.73 -48.52
N GLY A 107 -51.44 -55.52 -49.40
CA GLY A 107 -50.65 -56.31 -50.33
C GLY A 107 -51.50 -57.09 -51.32
N THR A 108 -50.81 -57.81 -52.19
CA THR A 108 -51.44 -58.66 -53.21
C THR A 108 -50.87 -60.05 -53.16
N THR A 109 -51.64 -61.02 -53.64
CA THR A 109 -51.25 -62.43 -53.70
C THR A 109 -51.48 -62.97 -55.11
N THR A 110 -50.60 -63.87 -55.53
CA THR A 110 -50.78 -64.70 -56.72
C THR A 110 -50.83 -66.15 -56.26
N ASP A 111 -51.75 -66.93 -56.83
CA ASP A 111 -52.00 -68.34 -56.48
C ASP A 111 -52.33 -68.59 -54.99
N VAL A 112 -52.98 -67.64 -54.31
CA VAL A 112 -53.55 -67.85 -52.97
C VAL A 112 -55.06 -67.82 -53.07
N ALA A 113 -55.73 -68.85 -52.56
CA ALA A 113 -57.18 -68.96 -52.68
C ALA A 113 -57.91 -67.82 -51.91
N PRO A 114 -58.98 -67.23 -52.46
CA PRO A 114 -59.81 -66.26 -51.74
C PRO A 114 -60.31 -66.80 -50.40
N ASN A 115 -60.39 -65.94 -49.38
CA ASN A 115 -60.67 -66.25 -47.97
C ASN A 115 -59.56 -67.02 -47.23
N SER A 116 -58.42 -67.30 -47.87
CA SER A 116 -57.22 -67.73 -47.15
C SER A 116 -56.71 -66.62 -46.24
N THR A 117 -55.99 -67.00 -45.17
CA THR A 117 -55.48 -66.04 -44.18
C THR A 117 -54.02 -65.68 -44.46
N VAL A 118 -53.72 -64.38 -44.40
CA VAL A 118 -52.37 -63.83 -44.31
C VAL A 118 -52.01 -63.63 -42.83
N THR A 119 -50.80 -64.04 -42.45
CA THR A 119 -50.20 -63.75 -41.15
C THR A 119 -49.19 -62.62 -41.33
N LEU A 120 -49.34 -61.54 -40.56
CA LEU A 120 -48.43 -60.39 -40.58
C LEU A 120 -47.66 -60.35 -39.25
N THR A 121 -46.35 -60.17 -39.31
CA THR A 121 -45.48 -60.08 -38.12
C THR A 121 -44.72 -58.77 -38.16
N LEU A 122 -45.04 -57.83 -37.28
CA LEU A 122 -44.30 -56.57 -37.14
C LEU A 122 -43.19 -56.78 -36.12
N THR A 123 -41.98 -56.32 -36.45
CA THR A 123 -40.81 -56.35 -35.57
C THR A 123 -40.17 -54.97 -35.52
N ASP A 124 -39.97 -54.43 -34.32
CA ASP A 124 -39.29 -53.14 -34.12
C ASP A 124 -37.77 -53.27 -34.00
N SER A 125 -37.09 -52.13 -33.90
CA SER A 125 -35.63 -52.02 -33.78
C SER A 125 -35.06 -52.68 -32.50
N ALA A 126 -35.87 -52.80 -31.43
CA ALA A 126 -35.54 -53.48 -30.19
C ALA A 126 -35.83 -55.01 -30.24
N GLY A 127 -36.44 -55.49 -31.31
CA GLY A 127 -36.83 -56.89 -31.50
C GLY A 127 -38.16 -57.28 -30.83
N THR A 128 -38.98 -56.30 -30.43
CA THR A 128 -40.36 -56.54 -30.00
C THR A 128 -41.18 -57.00 -31.20
N VAL A 129 -41.97 -58.06 -31.01
CA VAL A 129 -42.74 -58.67 -32.08
C VAL A 129 -44.24 -58.57 -31.81
N GLN A 130 -44.99 -58.10 -32.80
CA GLN A 130 -46.45 -58.09 -32.82
C GLN A 130 -46.97 -58.94 -33.98
N VAL A 131 -47.75 -59.98 -33.70
CA VAL A 131 -48.31 -60.89 -34.72
C VAL A 131 -49.80 -60.62 -34.93
N ILE A 132 -50.18 -60.41 -36.18
CA ILE A 132 -51.56 -60.20 -36.62
C ILE A 132 -51.98 -61.42 -37.44
N THR A 133 -53.11 -62.01 -37.08
CA THR A 133 -53.70 -63.15 -37.78
C THR A 133 -55.13 -62.83 -38.21
N GLY A 134 -55.59 -63.50 -39.26
CA GLY A 134 -56.99 -63.38 -39.71
C GLY A 134 -57.25 -62.26 -40.72
N VAL A 135 -56.20 -61.70 -41.33
CA VAL A 135 -56.32 -60.87 -42.52
C VAL A 135 -56.64 -61.79 -43.70
N THR A 136 -57.72 -61.55 -44.43
CA THR A 136 -58.19 -62.47 -45.49
C THR A 136 -57.91 -61.93 -46.88
N VAL A 137 -57.49 -62.82 -47.79
CA VAL A 137 -57.35 -62.53 -49.21
C VAL A 137 -58.73 -62.41 -49.86
N ASP A 138 -58.97 -61.32 -50.61
CA ASP A 138 -60.23 -61.10 -51.32
C ASP A 138 -60.31 -61.87 -52.66
N ALA A 139 -61.37 -61.66 -53.44
CA ALA A 139 -61.55 -62.36 -54.71
C ALA A 139 -60.58 -61.92 -55.84
N ASN A 140 -59.91 -60.77 -55.69
CA ASN A 140 -58.93 -60.26 -56.64
C ASN A 140 -57.48 -60.60 -56.23
N GLY A 141 -57.28 -61.24 -55.08
CA GLY A 141 -55.96 -61.52 -54.52
C GLY A 141 -55.44 -60.42 -53.59
N ASP A 142 -56.23 -59.38 -53.31
CA ASP A 142 -55.82 -58.27 -52.46
C ASP A 142 -56.09 -58.58 -50.98
N TYR A 143 -55.29 -58.01 -50.08
CA TYR A 143 -55.53 -58.04 -48.64
C TYR A 143 -55.12 -56.72 -47.99
N SER A 144 -55.82 -56.31 -46.94
CA SER A 144 -55.42 -55.15 -46.14
C SER A 144 -55.93 -55.20 -44.71
N ILE A 145 -55.24 -54.47 -43.82
CA ILE A 145 -55.68 -54.14 -42.48
C ILE A 145 -55.24 -52.72 -42.15
N ASP A 146 -56.17 -51.89 -41.72
CA ASP A 146 -55.94 -50.48 -41.42
C ASP A 146 -55.94 -50.24 -39.90
N GLY A 147 -55.15 -49.27 -39.44
CA GLY A 147 -55.18 -48.79 -38.06
C GLY A 147 -54.72 -49.82 -37.04
N VAL A 148 -53.73 -50.64 -37.38
CA VAL A 148 -53.09 -51.56 -36.42
C VAL A 148 -52.40 -50.73 -35.35
N ASP A 149 -52.80 -50.90 -34.09
CA ASP A 149 -52.15 -50.26 -32.94
C ASP A 149 -50.73 -50.79 -32.75
N ILE A 150 -49.73 -49.93 -32.96
CA ILE A 150 -48.31 -50.21 -32.79
C ILE A 150 -47.68 -49.45 -31.62
N SER A 151 -48.48 -48.88 -30.70
CA SER A 151 -47.98 -48.10 -29.55
C SER A 151 -47.15 -48.91 -28.54
N GLY A 152 -47.06 -50.23 -28.73
CA GLY A 152 -46.22 -51.14 -27.94
C GLY A 152 -44.85 -51.43 -28.56
N LEU A 153 -44.60 -50.92 -29.76
CA LEU A 153 -43.31 -50.96 -30.45
C LEU A 153 -42.53 -49.67 -30.15
N VAL A 154 -41.21 -49.73 -30.29
CA VAL A 154 -40.35 -48.54 -30.16
C VAL A 154 -40.08 -47.91 -31.53
N ASP A 155 -39.68 -46.63 -31.52
CA ASP A 155 -39.30 -45.90 -32.73
C ASP A 155 -38.09 -46.53 -33.47
N GLY A 156 -37.92 -46.10 -34.71
CA GLY A 156 -36.96 -46.64 -35.67
C GLY A 156 -37.62 -47.55 -36.71
N ASP A 157 -36.83 -48.42 -37.33
CA ASP A 157 -37.30 -49.34 -38.37
C ASP A 157 -38.31 -50.36 -37.80
N ILE A 158 -39.53 -50.37 -38.34
CA ILE A 158 -40.53 -51.41 -38.13
C ILE A 158 -40.62 -52.24 -39.41
N THR A 159 -40.33 -53.52 -39.31
CA THR A 159 -40.44 -54.47 -40.44
C THR A 159 -41.70 -55.30 -40.29
N VAL A 160 -42.53 -55.36 -41.34
CA VAL A 160 -43.65 -56.30 -41.45
C VAL A 160 -43.26 -57.48 -42.32
N ASP A 161 -43.35 -58.70 -41.79
CA ASP A 161 -43.26 -59.94 -42.55
C ASP A 161 -44.67 -60.49 -42.82
N ALA A 162 -45.07 -60.54 -44.09
CA ALA A 162 -46.31 -61.15 -44.54
C ALA A 162 -46.09 -62.60 -44.98
N SER A 163 -46.98 -63.50 -44.60
CA SER A 163 -46.95 -64.90 -45.04
C SER A 163 -48.34 -65.48 -45.30
N ALA A 164 -48.44 -66.25 -46.38
CA ALA A 164 -49.64 -66.99 -46.77
C ALA A 164 -49.25 -68.38 -47.34
N VAL A 165 -50.25 -69.18 -47.68
CA VAL A 165 -50.07 -70.50 -48.30
C VAL A 165 -50.73 -70.49 -49.67
N ASP A 166 -49.99 -70.84 -50.72
CA ASP A 166 -50.49 -70.95 -52.09
C ASP A 166 -51.44 -72.15 -52.27
N GLN A 167 -52.08 -72.29 -53.42
CA GLN A 167 -53.05 -73.37 -53.67
C GLN A 167 -52.39 -74.75 -53.75
N ASN A 168 -51.06 -74.81 -53.90
CA ASN A 168 -50.26 -76.04 -53.84
C ASN A 168 -49.71 -76.35 -52.44
N GLY A 169 -49.99 -75.52 -51.43
CA GLY A 169 -49.59 -75.75 -50.05
C GLY A 169 -48.19 -75.24 -49.69
N GLN A 170 -47.54 -74.44 -50.55
CA GLN A 170 -46.26 -73.80 -50.26
C GLN A 170 -46.45 -72.45 -49.56
N THR A 171 -45.54 -72.12 -48.65
CA THR A 171 -45.56 -70.80 -47.99
C THR A 171 -44.94 -69.75 -48.89
N VAL A 172 -45.69 -68.69 -49.15
CA VAL A 172 -45.21 -67.47 -49.79
C VAL A 172 -44.99 -66.41 -48.72
N THR A 173 -43.90 -65.65 -48.83
CA THR A 173 -43.53 -64.60 -47.87
C THR A 173 -43.01 -63.37 -48.57
N ASP A 174 -43.27 -62.21 -47.98
CA ASP A 174 -42.66 -60.94 -48.37
C ASP A 174 -42.51 -60.03 -47.14
N ALA A 175 -41.66 -59.02 -47.24
CA ALA A 175 -41.41 -58.09 -46.14
C ALA A 175 -41.26 -56.65 -46.62
N ASP A 176 -41.76 -55.72 -45.84
CA ASP A 176 -41.59 -54.29 -46.04
C ASP A 176 -41.19 -53.61 -44.72
N THR A 177 -40.49 -52.49 -44.81
CA THR A 177 -40.00 -51.74 -43.65
C THR A 177 -40.36 -50.28 -43.80
N ASP A 178 -40.92 -49.71 -42.74
CA ASP A 178 -41.17 -48.27 -42.60
C ASP A 178 -40.62 -47.79 -41.26
N ASN A 179 -40.31 -46.50 -41.14
CA ASN A 179 -39.72 -45.94 -39.92
C ASN A 179 -40.78 -45.26 -39.07
N MET A 180 -40.88 -45.65 -37.80
CA MET A 180 -41.73 -45.02 -36.79
C MET A 180 -40.95 -43.93 -36.05
N ASP A 181 -41.49 -42.72 -35.94
CA ASP A 181 -40.94 -41.57 -35.20
C ASP A 181 -42.07 -40.91 -34.39
N ALA A 182 -42.61 -41.65 -33.43
CA ALA A 182 -43.73 -41.21 -32.61
C ALA A 182 -43.28 -40.41 -31.36
N THR A 183 -42.08 -40.68 -30.86
CA THR A 183 -41.52 -40.10 -29.64
C THR A 183 -40.39 -39.14 -29.96
N ALA A 184 -40.57 -37.85 -29.67
CA ALA A 184 -39.48 -36.90 -29.83
C ALA A 184 -38.31 -37.22 -28.87
N GLY A 185 -37.12 -37.44 -29.44
CA GLY A 185 -35.90 -37.67 -28.68
C GLY A 185 -35.49 -36.48 -27.79
N SER A 186 -34.97 -36.77 -26.60
CA SER A 186 -34.38 -35.77 -25.72
C SER A 186 -33.28 -36.36 -24.85
N ILE A 187 -32.41 -35.49 -24.35
CA ILE A 187 -31.42 -35.78 -23.31
C ILE A 187 -31.45 -34.62 -22.31
N ASP A 188 -31.19 -34.91 -21.04
CA ASP A 188 -31.03 -33.96 -19.94
C ASP A 188 -29.71 -34.28 -19.24
N VAL A 189 -28.96 -33.28 -18.79
CA VAL A 189 -27.70 -33.48 -18.06
C VAL A 189 -27.65 -32.63 -16.79
N ALA A 190 -27.10 -33.20 -15.73
CA ALA A 190 -26.79 -32.52 -14.49
C ALA A 190 -25.32 -32.74 -14.15
N LEU A 191 -24.63 -31.65 -13.81
CA LEU A 191 -23.26 -31.61 -13.35
C LEU A 191 -23.23 -31.29 -11.85
N THR A 192 -22.36 -31.95 -11.10
CA THR A 192 -22.05 -31.56 -9.74
C THR A 192 -20.56 -31.72 -9.49
N ILE A 193 -19.92 -30.65 -9.02
CA ILE A 193 -18.48 -30.61 -8.75
C ILE A 193 -18.20 -30.76 -7.26
N ASN A 194 -17.12 -31.47 -6.95
CA ASN A 194 -16.53 -31.54 -5.63
C ASN A 194 -15.13 -30.92 -5.67
N ASP A 195 -15.06 -29.64 -5.30
CA ASP A 195 -13.84 -28.83 -5.33
C ASP A 195 -12.66 -29.51 -4.62
N GLY A 196 -12.89 -30.01 -3.40
CA GLY A 196 -11.82 -30.57 -2.57
C GLY A 196 -11.26 -31.91 -3.07
N ALA A 197 -11.95 -32.58 -3.99
CA ALA A 197 -11.49 -33.80 -4.64
C ALA A 197 -11.10 -33.57 -6.11
N GLU A 198 -11.39 -32.40 -6.67
CA GLU A 198 -11.28 -32.09 -8.10
C GLU A 198 -11.98 -33.16 -8.96
N THR A 199 -13.21 -33.51 -8.57
CA THR A 199 -14.01 -34.50 -9.28
C THR A 199 -15.40 -33.99 -9.66
N ALA A 200 -15.90 -34.43 -10.82
CA ALA A 200 -17.28 -34.21 -11.27
C ALA A 200 -18.11 -35.50 -11.24
N ASP A 201 -19.34 -35.39 -10.76
CA ASP A 201 -20.41 -36.39 -10.91
C ASP A 201 -21.39 -35.87 -11.96
N ILE A 202 -21.68 -36.69 -12.98
CA ILE A 202 -22.52 -36.32 -14.11
C ILE A 202 -23.63 -37.35 -14.26
N SER A 203 -24.87 -36.88 -14.35
CA SER A 203 -26.03 -37.76 -14.53
C SER A 203 -27.04 -37.13 -15.48
N GLY A 204 -27.97 -37.93 -15.97
CA GLY A 204 -28.98 -37.44 -16.88
C GLY A 204 -30.00 -38.50 -17.27
N THR A 205 -30.98 -38.07 -18.05
CA THR A 205 -32.04 -38.94 -18.56
C THR A 205 -32.19 -38.75 -20.06
N THR A 206 -32.72 -39.76 -20.74
CA THR A 206 -32.96 -39.74 -22.18
C THR A 206 -34.39 -40.19 -22.47
N THR A 207 -34.95 -39.66 -23.55
CA THR A 207 -36.20 -40.13 -24.16
C THR A 207 -35.88 -40.50 -25.60
N ASP A 208 -36.47 -41.61 -26.06
CA ASP A 208 -36.22 -42.20 -27.38
C ASP A 208 -34.74 -42.51 -27.70
N VAL A 209 -33.94 -42.86 -26.68
CA VAL A 209 -32.57 -43.36 -26.89
C VAL A 209 -32.53 -44.82 -26.48
N ALA A 210 -32.08 -45.69 -27.38
CA ALA A 210 -32.05 -47.13 -27.11
C ALA A 210 -31.11 -47.46 -25.94
N PRO A 211 -31.48 -48.41 -25.06
CA PRO A 211 -30.59 -48.90 -24.00
C PRO A 211 -29.25 -49.40 -24.54
N ASN A 212 -28.17 -49.16 -23.78
CA ASN A 212 -26.78 -49.38 -24.16
C ASN A 212 -26.23 -48.45 -25.25
N SER A 213 -27.00 -47.47 -25.73
CA SER A 213 -26.47 -46.38 -26.55
C SER A 213 -25.45 -45.57 -25.75
N THR A 214 -24.45 -45.03 -26.44
CA THR A 214 -23.37 -44.25 -25.80
C THR A 214 -23.76 -42.79 -25.70
N VAL A 215 -23.58 -42.20 -24.52
CA VAL A 215 -23.60 -40.76 -24.29
C VAL A 215 -22.16 -40.24 -24.34
N THR A 216 -21.94 -39.17 -25.10
CA THR A 216 -20.68 -38.43 -25.11
C THR A 216 -20.84 -37.19 -24.23
N LEU A 217 -19.97 -37.05 -23.23
CA LEU A 217 -19.94 -35.87 -22.34
C LEU A 217 -18.67 -35.07 -22.64
N THR A 218 -18.79 -33.75 -22.75
CA THR A 218 -17.67 -32.84 -23.02
C THR A 218 -17.64 -31.76 -21.94
N LEU A 219 -16.64 -31.77 -21.07
CA LEU A 219 -16.44 -30.71 -20.08
C LEU A 219 -15.53 -29.63 -20.68
N THR A 220 -15.90 -28.37 -20.49
CA THR A 220 -15.12 -27.20 -20.92
C THR A 220 -14.98 -26.23 -19.75
N ASP A 221 -13.74 -25.83 -19.44
CA ASP A 221 -13.46 -24.83 -18.39
C ASP A 221 -13.48 -23.38 -18.90
N SER A 222 -13.32 -22.44 -17.98
CA SER A 222 -13.30 -20.99 -18.25
C SER A 222 -12.13 -20.55 -19.16
N ALA A 223 -11.04 -21.32 -19.23
CA ALA A 223 -9.90 -21.11 -20.12
C ALA A 223 -10.08 -21.77 -21.50
N GLY A 224 -11.15 -22.56 -21.70
CA GLY A 224 -11.45 -23.30 -22.92
C GLY A 224 -10.72 -24.64 -23.03
N THR A 225 -10.16 -25.17 -21.95
CA THR A 225 -9.64 -26.54 -21.87
C THR A 225 -10.81 -27.51 -21.97
N VAL A 226 -10.67 -28.55 -22.81
CA VAL A 226 -11.73 -29.51 -23.08
C VAL A 226 -11.34 -30.91 -22.63
N GLN A 227 -12.23 -31.57 -21.90
CA GLN A 227 -12.13 -32.98 -21.51
C GLN A 227 -13.35 -33.76 -22.05
N VAL A 228 -13.08 -34.75 -22.92
CA VAL A 228 -14.13 -35.59 -23.51
C VAL A 228 -14.20 -36.94 -22.80
N ILE A 229 -15.39 -37.33 -22.38
CA ILE A 229 -15.69 -38.61 -21.74
C ILE A 229 -16.57 -39.42 -22.70
N THR A 230 -16.09 -40.62 -23.01
CA THR A 230 -16.80 -41.59 -23.86
C THR A 230 -17.05 -42.88 -23.09
N GLY A 231 -18.14 -43.59 -23.43
CA GLY A 231 -18.43 -44.90 -22.86
C GLY A 231 -19.39 -44.88 -21.67
N VAL A 232 -20.04 -43.75 -21.42
CA VAL A 232 -21.23 -43.68 -20.58
C VAL A 232 -22.40 -44.25 -21.38
N THR A 233 -23.18 -45.16 -20.80
CA THR A 233 -24.26 -45.86 -21.51
C THR A 233 -25.60 -45.61 -20.88
N VAL A 234 -26.63 -45.47 -21.70
CA VAL A 234 -28.03 -45.38 -21.28
C VAL A 234 -28.51 -46.73 -20.74
N ASP A 235 -29.14 -46.75 -19.58
CA ASP A 235 -29.71 -47.94 -18.98
C ASP A 235 -31.11 -48.28 -19.54
N ALA A 236 -31.77 -49.29 -18.98
CA ALA A 236 -33.09 -49.72 -19.47
C ALA A 236 -34.24 -48.73 -19.14
N ASN A 237 -34.03 -47.79 -18.23
CA ASN A 237 -35.01 -46.76 -17.87
C ASN A 237 -34.77 -45.43 -18.62
N GLY A 238 -33.70 -45.34 -19.41
CA GLY A 238 -33.28 -44.10 -20.06
C GLY A 238 -32.30 -43.27 -19.23
N ASP A 239 -31.84 -43.76 -18.07
CA ASP A 239 -30.93 -43.04 -17.18
C ASP A 239 -29.46 -43.29 -17.59
N TYR A 240 -28.59 -42.32 -17.34
CA TYR A 240 -27.14 -42.50 -17.43
C TYR A 240 -26.41 -41.73 -16.33
N SER A 241 -25.27 -42.25 -15.88
CA SER A 241 -24.41 -41.52 -14.95
C SER A 241 -22.94 -41.95 -15.02
N ILE A 242 -22.06 -41.06 -14.57
CA ILE A 242 -20.66 -41.33 -14.29
C ILE A 242 -20.22 -40.50 -13.09
N ASP A 243 -19.61 -41.15 -12.10
CA ASP A 243 -19.21 -40.53 -10.85
C ASP A 243 -17.68 -40.41 -10.78
N GLY A 244 -17.18 -39.38 -10.09
CA GLY A 244 -15.77 -39.23 -9.77
C GLY A 244 -14.87 -39.00 -10.98
N VAL A 245 -15.35 -38.28 -11.99
CA VAL A 245 -14.54 -37.87 -13.14
C VAL A 245 -13.46 -36.91 -12.65
N ASP A 246 -12.18 -37.28 -12.82
CA ASP A 246 -11.04 -36.42 -12.50
C ASP A 246 -11.02 -35.19 -13.41
N ILE A 247 -11.18 -34.01 -12.82
CA ILE A 247 -11.17 -32.69 -13.49
C ILE A 247 -9.98 -31.82 -13.01
N SER A 248 -8.97 -32.39 -12.34
CA SER A 248 -7.77 -31.66 -11.88
C SER A 248 -6.92 -31.04 -13.00
N GLY A 249 -7.22 -31.35 -14.26
CA GLY A 249 -6.61 -30.73 -15.43
C GLY A 249 -7.36 -29.50 -15.96
N LEU A 250 -8.52 -29.18 -15.39
CA LEU A 250 -9.31 -27.98 -15.68
C LEU A 250 -8.96 -26.88 -14.68
N VAL A 251 -9.17 -25.62 -15.07
CA VAL A 251 -9.01 -24.48 -14.17
C VAL A 251 -10.32 -24.12 -13.46
N ASP A 252 -10.21 -23.42 -12.34
CA ASP A 252 -11.36 -22.92 -11.59
C ASP A 252 -12.24 -21.96 -12.41
N GLY A 253 -13.45 -21.72 -11.90
CA GLY A 253 -14.52 -20.99 -12.55
C GLY A 253 -15.60 -21.91 -13.13
N ASP A 254 -16.37 -21.40 -14.08
CA ASP A 254 -17.44 -22.14 -14.73
C ASP A 254 -16.90 -23.34 -15.52
N ILE A 255 -17.39 -24.54 -15.20
CA ILE A 255 -17.21 -25.77 -15.97
C ILE A 255 -18.56 -26.12 -16.59
N THR A 256 -18.60 -26.18 -17.92
CA THR A 256 -19.81 -26.59 -18.67
C THR A 256 -19.65 -28.02 -19.16
N VAL A 257 -20.63 -28.89 -18.89
CA VAL A 257 -20.74 -30.21 -19.51
C VAL A 257 -21.76 -30.17 -20.65
N ASP A 258 -21.34 -30.56 -21.85
CA ASP A 258 -22.23 -30.84 -22.98
C ASP A 258 -22.44 -32.36 -23.11
N ALA A 259 -23.68 -32.82 -22.96
CA ALA A 259 -24.07 -34.20 -23.21
C ALA A 259 -24.67 -34.37 -24.61
N SER A 260 -24.33 -35.47 -25.28
CA SER A 260 -24.92 -35.81 -26.59
C SER A 260 -25.14 -37.31 -26.75
N ALA A 261 -26.26 -37.67 -27.37
CA ALA A 261 -26.61 -39.04 -27.75
C ALA A 261 -27.34 -39.05 -29.10
N VAL A 262 -27.66 -40.24 -29.61
CA VAL A 262 -28.43 -40.44 -30.84
C VAL A 262 -29.72 -41.16 -30.49
N ASP A 263 -30.87 -40.62 -30.91
CA ASP A 263 -32.18 -41.22 -30.71
C ASP A 263 -32.42 -42.42 -31.64
N GLN A 264 -33.55 -43.11 -31.52
CA GLN A 264 -33.82 -44.34 -32.28
C GLN A 264 -34.05 -44.07 -33.78
N ASN A 265 -34.35 -42.82 -34.15
CA ASN A 265 -34.45 -42.36 -35.54
C ASN A 265 -33.14 -41.79 -36.11
N GLY A 266 -32.06 -41.80 -35.33
CA GLY A 266 -30.73 -41.37 -35.78
C GLY A 266 -30.46 -39.87 -35.66
N GLN A 267 -31.31 -39.09 -34.98
CA GLN A 267 -31.09 -37.68 -34.70
C GLN A 267 -30.22 -37.50 -33.45
N THR A 268 -29.37 -36.48 -33.45
CA THR A 268 -28.55 -36.14 -32.29
C THR A 268 -29.37 -35.30 -31.31
N VAL A 269 -29.46 -35.76 -30.08
CA VAL A 269 -30.01 -35.02 -28.95
C VAL A 269 -28.87 -34.48 -28.10
N THR A 270 -28.98 -33.24 -27.63
CA THR A 270 -27.94 -32.57 -26.83
C THR A 270 -28.55 -31.77 -25.70
N ASP A 271 -27.82 -31.69 -24.58
CA ASP A 271 -28.12 -30.80 -23.47
C ASP A 271 -26.84 -30.36 -22.77
N ALA A 272 -26.89 -29.28 -22.01
CA ALA A 272 -25.74 -28.74 -21.30
C ALA A 272 -26.09 -28.23 -19.91
N ASP A 273 -25.17 -28.43 -18.97
CA ASP A 273 -25.26 -27.90 -17.62
C ASP A 273 -23.92 -27.29 -17.20
N THR A 274 -23.96 -26.33 -16.28
CA THR A 274 -22.78 -25.59 -15.82
C THR A 274 -22.75 -25.58 -14.30
N ASP A 275 -21.61 -25.93 -13.74
CA ASP A 275 -21.32 -25.79 -12.31
C ASP A 275 -19.97 -25.07 -12.14
N ASN A 276 -19.75 -24.43 -10.99
CA ASN A 276 -18.53 -23.65 -10.74
C ASN A 276 -17.54 -24.46 -9.89
N MET A 277 -16.31 -24.60 -10.38
CA MET A 277 -15.19 -25.23 -9.68
C MET A 277 -14.39 -24.17 -8.91
N ASP A 278 -14.14 -24.38 -7.62
CA ASP A 278 -13.32 -23.52 -6.74
C ASP A 278 -12.37 -24.40 -5.92
N ALA A 279 -11.44 -25.07 -6.61
CA ALA A 279 -10.48 -25.98 -6.00
C ALA A 279 -9.25 -25.25 -5.43
N THR A 280 -8.90 -24.10 -6.01
CA THR A 280 -7.70 -23.31 -5.68
C THR A 280 -8.10 -21.96 -5.10
N ALA A 281 -7.80 -21.74 -3.82
CA ALA A 281 -8.02 -20.43 -3.21
C ALA A 281 -7.18 -19.34 -3.89
N GLY A 282 -7.83 -18.30 -4.38
CA GLY A 282 -7.18 -17.14 -4.99
C GLY A 282 -6.28 -16.37 -4.03
N SER A 283 -5.14 -15.89 -4.55
CA SER A 283 -4.23 -15.00 -3.82
C SER A 283 -3.51 -14.03 -4.74
N ILE A 284 -3.04 -12.93 -4.18
CA ILE A 284 -2.09 -12.01 -4.81
C ILE A 284 -1.09 -11.62 -3.74
N ASP A 285 0.17 -11.48 -4.14
CA ASP A 285 1.24 -10.89 -3.33
C ASP A 285 1.76 -9.65 -4.07
N VAL A 286 2.28 -8.65 -3.35
CA VAL A 286 2.94 -7.47 -3.94
C VAL A 286 4.24 -7.13 -3.22
N ALA A 287 5.20 -6.62 -3.97
CA ALA A 287 6.46 -6.08 -3.49
C ALA A 287 6.70 -4.72 -4.13
N LEU A 288 7.05 -3.73 -3.30
CA LEU A 288 7.40 -2.38 -3.69
C LEU A 288 8.91 -2.17 -3.48
N THR A 289 9.56 -1.47 -4.40
CA THR A 289 10.91 -0.98 -4.21
C THR A 289 11.03 0.42 -4.79
N ILE A 290 11.50 1.35 -3.97
CA ILE A 290 11.65 2.76 -4.35
C ILE A 290 13.12 3.07 -4.65
N ASN A 291 13.31 3.92 -5.67
CA ASN A 291 14.58 4.55 -5.98
C ASN A 291 14.46 6.05 -5.78
N ASP A 292 14.90 6.50 -4.60
CA ASP A 292 14.82 7.91 -4.16
C ASP A 292 15.43 8.86 -5.19
N GLY A 293 16.64 8.56 -5.68
CA GLY A 293 17.38 9.46 -6.57
C GLY A 293 16.77 9.62 -7.96
N ALA A 294 15.86 8.72 -8.36
CA ALA A 294 15.12 8.80 -9.61
C ALA A 294 13.64 9.14 -9.41
N GLU A 295 13.14 9.16 -8.17
CA GLU A 295 11.73 9.28 -7.82
C GLU A 295 10.88 8.25 -8.60
N THR A 296 11.35 6.99 -8.62
CA THR A 296 10.65 5.89 -9.30
C THR A 296 10.40 4.70 -8.40
N ALA A 297 9.27 4.03 -8.60
CA ALA A 297 8.94 2.74 -7.98
C ALA A 297 8.98 1.58 -8.99
N ASP A 298 9.56 0.46 -8.56
CA ASP A 298 9.44 -0.84 -9.21
C ASP A 298 8.48 -1.70 -8.38
N ILE A 299 7.46 -2.27 -9.02
CA ILE A 299 6.40 -3.05 -8.35
C ILE A 299 6.31 -4.41 -9.01
N SER A 300 6.30 -5.47 -8.21
CA SER A 300 6.18 -6.84 -8.71
C SER A 300 5.36 -7.70 -7.76
N GLY A 301 4.89 -8.85 -8.24
CA GLY A 301 4.15 -9.77 -7.40
C GLY A 301 3.76 -11.03 -8.14
N THR A 302 3.07 -11.91 -7.42
CA THR A 302 2.59 -13.20 -7.94
C THR A 302 1.12 -13.38 -7.60
N THR A 303 0.43 -14.19 -8.38
CA THR A 303 -0.99 -14.51 -8.19
C THR A 303 -1.21 -16.01 -8.21
N THR A 304 -2.21 -16.45 -7.45
CA THR A 304 -2.76 -17.81 -7.50
C THR A 304 -4.22 -17.71 -7.91
N ASP A 305 -4.66 -18.61 -8.77
CA ASP A 305 -6.02 -18.63 -9.34
C ASP A 305 -6.46 -17.30 -10.01
N VAL A 306 -5.53 -16.55 -10.59
CA VAL A 306 -5.86 -15.40 -11.44
C VAL A 306 -5.51 -15.75 -12.88
N ALA A 307 -6.49 -15.65 -13.78
CA ALA A 307 -6.30 -16.04 -15.17
C ALA A 307 -5.19 -15.19 -15.84
N PRO A 308 -4.33 -15.78 -16.69
CA PRO A 308 -3.36 -15.02 -17.48
C PRO A 308 -4.01 -13.90 -18.30
N ASN A 309 -3.32 -12.78 -18.43
CA ASN A 309 -3.78 -11.52 -19.03
C ASN A 309 -4.87 -10.78 -18.22
N SER A 310 -5.26 -11.26 -17.05
CA SER A 310 -6.08 -10.48 -16.12
C SER A 310 -5.33 -9.22 -15.69
N THR A 311 -6.08 -8.14 -15.43
CA THR A 311 -5.51 -6.86 -15.02
C THR A 311 -5.29 -6.82 -13.51
N VAL A 312 -4.10 -6.40 -13.09
CA VAL A 312 -3.79 -5.99 -11.72
C VAL A 312 -3.93 -4.47 -11.62
N THR A 313 -4.68 -4.02 -10.61
CA THR A 313 -4.77 -2.60 -10.26
C THR A 313 -3.83 -2.33 -9.09
N LEU A 314 -2.90 -1.39 -9.26
CA LEU A 314 -1.97 -0.97 -8.20
C LEU A 314 -2.32 0.45 -7.77
N THR A 315 -2.39 0.69 -6.47
CA THR A 315 -2.69 2.01 -5.90
C THR A 315 -1.59 2.40 -4.93
N LEU A 316 -0.80 3.42 -5.26
CA LEU A 316 0.19 3.98 -4.36
C LEU A 316 -0.43 5.10 -3.55
N THR A 317 -0.16 5.12 -2.25
CA THR A 317 -0.61 6.16 -1.32
C THR A 317 0.59 6.66 -0.50
N ASP A 318 0.82 7.97 -0.48
CA ASP A 318 1.88 8.59 0.34
C ASP A 318 1.41 8.93 1.77
N SER A 319 2.35 9.38 2.60
CA SER A 319 2.12 9.77 3.99
C SER A 319 1.15 10.95 4.16
N ALA A 320 0.98 11.78 3.12
CA ALA A 320 0.02 12.88 3.07
C ALA A 320 -1.36 12.46 2.54
N GLY A 321 -1.52 11.20 2.08
CA GLY A 321 -2.75 10.65 1.52
C GLY A 321 -2.97 10.97 0.03
N THR A 322 -1.94 11.41 -0.69
CA THR A 322 -1.96 11.52 -2.15
C THR A 322 -2.01 10.12 -2.74
N VAL A 323 -2.89 9.91 -3.73
CA VAL A 323 -3.11 8.61 -4.36
C VAL A 323 -2.74 8.63 -5.83
N GLN A 324 -1.96 7.64 -6.27
CA GLN A 324 -1.64 7.36 -7.65
C GLN A 324 -2.11 5.95 -8.04
N VAL A 325 -3.03 5.86 -9.01
CA VAL A 325 -3.57 4.58 -9.49
C VAL A 325 -2.91 4.19 -10.81
N ILE A 326 -2.40 2.97 -10.87
CA ILE A 326 -1.80 2.35 -12.05
C ILE A 326 -2.73 1.25 -12.54
N THR A 327 -3.06 1.30 -13.83
CA THR A 327 -3.90 0.30 -14.50
C THR A 327 -3.16 -0.25 -15.71
N GLY A 328 -3.50 -1.47 -16.11
CA GLY A 328 -2.94 -2.11 -17.31
C GLY A 328 -1.69 -2.95 -17.05
N VAL A 329 -1.36 -3.23 -15.79
CA VAL A 329 -0.43 -4.31 -15.43
C VAL A 329 -1.17 -5.62 -15.59
N THR A 330 -0.57 -6.60 -16.24
CA THR A 330 -1.24 -7.88 -16.56
C THR A 330 -0.48 -9.06 -15.96
N VAL A 331 -1.23 -10.05 -15.49
CA VAL A 331 -0.69 -11.34 -15.04
C VAL A 331 -0.18 -12.14 -16.24
N ASP A 332 1.02 -12.71 -16.12
CA ASP A 332 1.60 -13.57 -17.15
C ASP A 332 1.12 -15.03 -17.03
N ALA A 333 1.67 -15.93 -17.85
CA ALA A 333 1.26 -17.34 -17.85
C ALA A 333 1.71 -18.14 -16.62
N ASN A 334 2.64 -17.62 -15.82
CA ASN A 334 3.12 -18.23 -14.58
C ASN A 334 2.42 -17.66 -13.33
N GLY A 335 1.55 -16.65 -13.50
CA GLY A 335 0.93 -15.92 -12.39
C GLY A 335 1.73 -14.69 -11.94
N ASP A 336 2.82 -14.34 -12.60
CA ASP A 336 3.68 -13.21 -12.23
C ASP A 336 3.16 -11.90 -12.85
N TYR A 337 3.39 -10.77 -12.19
CA TYR A 337 3.16 -9.44 -12.75
C TYR A 337 4.23 -8.46 -12.28
N SER A 338 4.58 -7.48 -13.13
CA SER A 338 5.48 -6.41 -12.74
C SER A 338 5.30 -5.13 -13.56
N ILE A 339 5.72 -4.02 -12.99
CA ILE A 339 5.89 -2.73 -13.66
C ILE A 339 7.10 -2.01 -13.05
N ASP A 340 8.01 -1.58 -13.92
CA ASP A 340 9.26 -0.93 -13.51
C ASP A 340 9.21 0.57 -13.85
N GLY A 341 9.89 1.38 -13.05
CA GLY A 341 10.12 2.80 -13.32
C GLY A 341 8.86 3.66 -13.29
N VAL A 342 7.92 3.34 -12.40
CA VAL A 342 6.73 4.16 -12.17
C VAL A 342 7.17 5.50 -11.59
N ASP A 343 6.87 6.60 -12.29
CA ASP A 343 7.12 7.97 -11.80
C ASP A 343 6.27 8.28 -10.57
N ILE A 344 6.92 8.51 -9.44
CA ILE A 344 6.32 8.86 -8.15
C ILE A 344 6.73 10.26 -7.67
N SER A 345 7.27 11.11 -8.56
CA SER A 345 7.67 12.50 -8.25
C SER A 345 6.52 13.41 -7.78
N GLY A 346 5.27 12.95 -7.92
CA GLY A 346 4.08 13.63 -7.40
C GLY A 346 3.69 13.25 -5.97
N LEU A 347 4.39 12.28 -5.36
CA LEU A 347 4.21 11.85 -3.98
C LEU A 347 5.22 12.56 -3.07
N VAL A 348 4.90 12.66 -1.78
CA VAL A 348 5.82 13.20 -0.77
C VAL A 348 6.66 12.10 -0.12
N ASP A 349 7.80 12.48 0.46
CA ASP A 349 8.66 11.58 1.22
C ASP A 349 7.94 10.96 2.44
N GLY A 350 8.54 9.90 2.97
CA GLY A 350 8.00 9.05 4.02
C GLY A 350 7.47 7.72 3.47
N ASP A 351 6.59 7.08 4.24
CA ASP A 351 5.99 5.79 3.86
C ASP A 351 5.12 5.93 2.60
N ILE A 352 5.40 5.10 1.59
CA ILE A 352 4.57 4.89 0.41
C ILE A 352 4.02 3.45 0.46
N THR A 353 2.70 3.31 0.53
CA THR A 353 2.04 2.01 0.50
C THR A 353 1.52 1.74 -0.91
N VAL A 354 1.82 0.56 -1.47
CA VAL A 354 1.15 0.05 -2.67
C VAL A 354 0.10 -0.99 -2.29
N ASP A 355 -1.14 -0.78 -2.73
CA ASP A 355 -2.21 -1.78 -2.67
C ASP A 355 -2.38 -2.42 -4.06
N ALA A 356 -2.15 -3.72 -4.16
CA ALA A 356 -2.42 -4.52 -5.36
C ALA A 356 -3.77 -5.21 -5.27
N SER A 357 -4.51 -5.26 -6.38
CA SER A 357 -5.77 -6.01 -6.46
C SER A 357 -5.98 -6.65 -7.83
N ALA A 358 -6.55 -7.86 -7.81
CA ALA A 358 -6.96 -8.61 -9.00
C ALA A 358 -8.25 -9.39 -8.72
N VAL A 359 -8.79 -10.05 -9.73
CA VAL A 359 -9.97 -10.91 -9.62
C VAL A 359 -9.55 -12.33 -9.96
N ASP A 360 -9.85 -13.28 -9.09
CA ASP A 360 -9.59 -14.71 -9.30
C ASP A 360 -10.58 -15.34 -10.30
N GLN A 361 -10.41 -16.62 -10.64
CA GLN A 361 -11.24 -17.27 -11.67
C GLN A 361 -12.67 -17.54 -11.21
N ASN A 362 -12.92 -17.52 -9.90
CA ASN A 362 -14.25 -17.56 -9.30
C ASN A 362 -14.89 -16.17 -9.12
N GLY A 363 -14.21 -15.10 -9.53
CA GLY A 363 -14.75 -13.75 -9.50
C GLY A 363 -14.60 -13.03 -8.16
N GLN A 364 -13.81 -13.55 -7.22
CA GLN A 364 -13.49 -12.90 -5.95
C GLN A 364 -12.31 -11.94 -6.12
N THR A 365 -12.34 -10.83 -5.39
CA THR A 365 -11.23 -9.88 -5.38
C THR A 365 -10.16 -10.34 -4.40
N VAL A 366 -8.93 -10.51 -4.90
CA VAL A 366 -7.74 -10.77 -4.09
C VAL A 366 -6.95 -9.46 -3.95
N THR A 367 -6.40 -9.21 -2.77
CA THR A 367 -5.67 -7.97 -2.46
C THR A 367 -4.45 -8.25 -1.59
N ASP A 368 -3.39 -7.50 -1.80
CA ASP A 368 -2.23 -7.45 -0.91
C ASP A 368 -1.64 -6.04 -0.91
N ALA A 369 -0.86 -5.73 0.12
CA ALA A 369 -0.23 -4.42 0.27
C ALA A 369 1.21 -4.54 0.76
N ASP A 370 2.08 -3.71 0.19
CA ASP A 370 3.46 -3.55 0.64
C ASP A 370 3.77 -2.07 0.86
N THR A 371 4.77 -1.78 1.67
CA THR A 371 5.17 -0.40 2.01
C THR A 371 6.67 -0.27 1.97
N ASP A 372 7.14 0.76 1.29
CA ASP A 372 8.54 1.17 1.24
C ASP A 372 8.63 2.67 1.56
N ASN A 373 9.78 3.14 2.01
CA ASN A 373 9.96 4.54 2.41
C ASN A 373 10.71 5.31 1.32
N MET A 374 10.13 6.45 0.91
CA MET A 374 10.72 7.38 -0.06
C MET A 374 11.47 8.50 0.68
N ASP A 375 12.75 8.72 0.35
CA ASP A 375 13.60 9.80 0.90
C ASP A 375 14.32 10.51 -0.26
N ALA A 376 13.53 11.17 -1.12
CA ALA A 376 14.04 11.89 -2.29
C ALA A 376 14.52 13.31 -1.93
N THR A 377 13.93 13.94 -0.91
CA THR A 377 14.21 15.32 -0.50
C THR A 377 14.92 15.36 0.85
N ALA A 378 16.16 15.83 0.86
CA ALA A 378 16.88 16.01 2.12
C ALA A 378 16.20 17.07 3.02
N GLY A 379 15.83 16.66 4.24
CA GLY A 379 15.26 17.54 5.25
C GLY A 379 16.19 18.67 5.68
N SER A 380 15.60 19.85 5.93
CA SER A 380 16.30 20.98 6.53
C SER A 380 15.36 21.91 7.30
N ILE A 381 15.94 22.68 8.22
CA ILE A 381 15.29 23.77 8.94
C ILE A 381 16.26 24.96 8.97
N ASP A 382 15.72 26.17 8.94
CA ASP A 382 16.46 27.44 9.09
C ASP A 382 15.76 28.26 10.18
N VAL A 383 16.50 28.98 11.02
CA VAL A 383 15.94 29.83 12.06
C VAL A 383 16.56 31.22 12.06
N ALA A 384 15.73 32.23 12.31
CA ALA A 384 16.14 33.60 12.51
C ALA A 384 15.57 34.11 13.83
N LEU A 385 16.42 34.73 14.64
CA LEU A 385 16.10 35.40 15.90
C LEU A 385 16.19 36.91 15.73
N THR A 386 15.24 37.65 16.30
CA THR A 386 15.34 39.10 16.43
C THR A 386 14.86 39.52 17.79
N ILE A 387 15.71 40.22 18.53
CA ILE A 387 15.42 40.70 19.89
C ILE A 387 15.02 42.17 19.86
N ASN A 388 14.04 42.50 20.71
CA ASN A 388 13.67 43.86 21.04
C ASN A 388 13.97 44.13 22.52
N ASP A 389 15.14 44.71 22.77
CA ASP A 389 15.66 45.00 24.11
C ASP A 389 14.66 45.74 24.99
N GLY A 390 14.06 46.82 24.45
CA GLY A 390 13.17 47.69 25.22
C GLY A 390 11.83 47.06 25.62
N ALA A 391 11.46 45.95 24.98
CA ALA A 391 10.26 45.18 25.32
C ALA A 391 10.58 43.83 25.96
N GLU A 392 11.87 43.43 26.02
CA GLU A 392 12.31 42.10 26.44
C GLU A 392 11.55 40.98 25.71
N THR A 393 11.45 41.12 24.38
CA THR A 393 10.75 40.15 23.52
C THR A 393 11.59 39.68 22.35
N ALA A 394 11.42 38.42 21.95
CA ALA A 394 11.99 37.84 20.74
C ALA A 394 10.92 37.52 19.68
N ASP A 395 11.21 37.85 18.42
CA ASP A 395 10.51 37.35 17.25
C ASP A 395 11.37 36.26 16.61
N ILE A 396 10.78 35.09 16.34
CA ILE A 396 11.49 33.92 15.81
C ILE A 396 10.76 33.44 14.56
N SER A 397 11.48 33.25 13.47
CA SER A 397 10.91 32.75 12.22
C SER A 397 11.87 31.80 11.53
N GLY A 398 11.37 31.03 10.57
CA GLY A 398 12.20 30.07 9.86
C GLY A 398 11.45 29.37 8.74
N THR A 399 12.19 28.55 8.00
CA THR A 399 11.66 27.73 6.91
C THR A 399 12.10 26.29 7.07
N THR A 400 11.37 25.37 6.47
CA THR A 400 11.65 23.93 6.49
C THR A 400 11.56 23.35 5.10
N THR A 401 12.36 22.33 4.84
CA THR A 401 12.24 21.46 3.67
C THR A 401 12.02 20.05 4.18
N ASP A 402 11.14 19.31 3.50
CA ASP A 402 10.73 17.95 3.86
C ASP A 402 10.18 17.81 5.30
N VAL A 403 9.53 18.85 5.82
CA VAL A 403 8.77 18.75 7.08
C VAL A 403 7.30 18.89 6.76
N ALA A 404 6.50 17.89 7.16
CA ALA A 404 5.07 17.88 6.85
C ALA A 404 4.35 19.11 7.45
N PRO A 405 3.38 19.71 6.75
CA PRO A 405 2.56 20.79 7.29
C PRO A 405 1.88 20.38 8.60
N ASN A 406 1.76 21.33 9.53
CA ASN A 406 1.30 21.16 10.91
C ASN A 406 2.23 20.36 11.83
N SER A 407 3.41 19.95 11.37
CA SER A 407 4.45 19.41 12.26
C SER A 407 4.91 20.48 13.25
N THR A 408 5.25 20.04 14.46
CA THR A 408 5.69 20.94 15.53
C THR A 408 7.18 21.26 15.43
N VAL A 409 7.51 22.54 15.50
CA VAL A 409 8.87 23.05 15.71
C VAL A 409 9.07 23.29 17.22
N THR A 410 10.18 22.78 17.76
CA THR A 410 10.61 23.09 19.12
C THR A 410 11.72 24.13 19.06
N LEU A 411 11.54 25.24 19.77
CA LEU A 411 12.54 26.31 19.87
C LEU A 411 13.09 26.36 21.29
N THR A 412 14.41 26.44 21.44
CA THR A 412 15.10 26.50 22.73
C THR A 412 15.96 27.73 22.77
N LEU A 413 15.62 28.72 23.60
CA LEU A 413 16.45 29.90 23.82
C LEU A 413 17.38 29.63 24.99
N THR A 414 18.66 29.96 24.83
CA THR A 414 19.68 29.85 25.87
C THR A 414 20.42 31.17 25.99
N ASP A 415 20.48 31.74 27.20
CA ASP A 415 21.24 32.96 27.48
C ASP A 415 22.72 32.69 27.81
N SER A 416 23.50 33.76 27.95
CA SER A 416 24.92 33.72 28.28
C SER A 416 25.24 33.07 29.63
N ALA A 417 24.28 33.03 30.56
CA ALA A 417 24.37 32.37 31.86
C ALA A 417 23.94 30.88 31.82
N GLY A 418 23.42 30.41 30.69
CA GLY A 418 22.93 29.05 30.48
C GLY A 418 21.50 28.82 30.95
N THR A 419 20.72 29.88 31.21
CA THR A 419 19.28 29.79 31.43
C THR A 419 18.60 29.37 30.14
N VAL A 420 17.69 28.40 30.22
CA VAL A 420 17.01 27.82 29.06
C VAL A 420 15.52 28.10 29.11
N GLN A 421 14.96 28.60 28.01
CA GLN A 421 13.52 28.75 27.77
C GLN A 421 13.10 27.92 26.56
N ILE A 422 12.17 26.98 26.76
CA ILE A 422 11.66 26.11 25.70
C ILE A 422 10.28 26.58 25.25
N ILE A 423 10.12 26.76 23.94
CA ILE A 423 8.87 27.11 23.28
C ILE A 423 8.38 25.89 22.50
N THR A 424 7.12 25.53 22.72
CA THR A 424 6.45 24.42 22.02
C THR A 424 5.17 24.91 21.38
N GLY A 425 4.69 24.21 20.36
CA GLY A 425 3.43 24.52 19.69
C GLY A 425 3.52 25.50 18.52
N VAL A 426 4.75 25.83 18.09
CA VAL A 426 4.99 26.45 16.79
C VAL A 426 4.82 25.37 15.72
N THR A 427 4.10 25.67 14.65
CA THR A 427 3.79 24.68 13.60
C THR A 427 4.22 25.17 12.23
N VAL A 428 4.68 24.24 11.41
CA VAL A 428 5.01 24.49 10.01
C VAL A 428 3.73 24.68 9.19
N ASP A 429 3.68 25.69 8.33
CA ASP A 429 2.54 25.94 7.45
C ASP A 429 2.63 25.12 6.15
N ALA A 430 1.70 25.36 5.20
CA ALA A 430 1.68 24.61 3.94
C ALA A 430 2.83 24.96 2.96
N ASN A 431 3.56 26.06 3.19
CA ASN A 431 4.71 26.46 2.39
C ASN A 431 6.05 26.04 3.02
N GLY A 432 6.02 25.45 4.21
CA GLY A 432 7.23 25.12 4.98
C GLY A 432 7.67 26.22 5.95
N ASP A 433 6.90 27.31 6.09
CA ASP A 433 7.27 28.44 6.95
C ASP A 433 6.78 28.22 8.39
N TYR A 434 7.50 28.76 9.38
CA TYR A 434 7.02 28.86 10.75
C TYR A 434 7.44 30.18 11.40
N SER A 435 6.64 30.68 12.33
CA SER A 435 6.99 31.87 13.12
C SER A 435 6.28 31.93 14.47
N ILE A 436 6.89 32.66 15.40
CA ILE A 436 6.30 33.08 16.66
C ILE A 436 6.83 34.48 17.02
N ASP A 437 5.92 35.40 17.27
CA ASP A 437 6.25 36.80 17.56
C ASP A 437 6.02 37.11 19.04
N GLY A 438 6.82 38.02 19.59
CA GLY A 438 6.63 38.58 20.93
C GLY A 438 6.82 37.57 22.05
N VAL A 439 7.77 36.64 21.91
CA VAL A 439 8.16 35.71 22.97
C VAL A 439 8.74 36.51 24.12
N ASP A 440 8.12 36.43 25.30
CA ASP A 440 8.63 37.04 26.53
C ASP A 440 9.95 36.38 26.96
N ILE A 441 11.03 37.15 26.94
CA ILE A 441 12.40 36.74 27.31
C ILE A 441 12.92 37.52 28.52
N SER A 442 12.04 38.18 29.29
CA SER A 442 12.44 38.96 30.48
C SER A 442 13.01 38.10 31.63
N GLY A 443 13.01 36.77 31.46
CA GLY A 443 13.62 35.82 32.39
C GLY A 443 15.05 35.42 32.02
N LEU A 444 15.56 35.89 30.89
CA LEU A 444 16.93 35.70 30.41
C LEU A 444 17.79 36.92 30.80
N VAL A 445 19.11 36.73 30.88
CA VAL A 445 20.04 37.84 31.14
C VAL A 445 20.57 38.45 29.84
N ASP A 446 21.04 39.70 29.93
CA ASP A 446 21.70 40.39 28.82
C ASP A 446 22.94 39.62 28.31
N GLY A 447 23.34 39.95 27.07
CA GLY A 447 24.37 39.27 26.30
C GLY A 447 23.79 38.40 25.19
N ASP A 448 24.58 37.44 24.72
CA ASP A 448 24.19 36.52 23.64
C ASP A 448 23.01 35.62 24.07
N ILE A 449 21.94 35.65 23.28
CA ILE A 449 20.82 34.70 23.33
C ILE A 449 20.85 33.86 22.06
N THR A 450 20.98 32.55 22.22
CA THR A 450 20.93 31.59 21.09
C THR A 450 19.59 30.89 21.06
N VAL A 451 18.92 30.86 19.90
CA VAL A 451 17.77 29.99 19.64
C VAL A 451 18.22 28.76 18.87
N ASP A 452 17.92 27.57 19.40
CA ASP A 452 18.01 26.31 18.68
C ASP A 452 16.60 25.88 18.22
N ALA A 453 16.40 25.78 16.91
CA ALA A 453 15.18 25.23 16.32
C ALA A 453 15.37 23.76 15.96
N SER A 454 14.32 22.96 16.16
CA SER A 454 14.30 21.55 15.76
C SER A 454 12.92 21.10 15.30
N ALA A 455 12.91 20.27 14.26
CA ALA A 455 11.73 19.59 13.73
C ALA A 455 12.07 18.17 13.29
N VAL A 456 11.06 17.39 12.91
CA VAL A 456 11.23 16.04 12.35
C VAL A 456 10.77 16.08 10.91
N ASP A 457 11.61 15.62 9.98
CA ASP A 457 11.28 15.51 8.55
C ASP A 457 10.32 14.34 8.27
N GLN A 458 9.89 14.18 7.01
CA GLN A 458 8.90 13.15 6.65
C GLN A 458 9.46 11.73 6.76
N ASN A 459 10.78 11.58 6.75
CA ASN A 459 11.49 10.32 7.00
C ASN A 459 11.83 10.05 8.47
N GLY A 460 11.41 10.93 9.39
CA GLY A 460 11.62 10.75 10.81
C GLY A 460 12.99 11.19 11.34
N GLN A 461 13.80 11.88 10.54
CA GLN A 461 15.08 12.44 10.96
C GLN A 461 14.87 13.82 11.61
N THR A 462 15.66 14.12 12.64
CA THR A 462 15.62 15.43 13.29
C THR A 462 16.48 16.41 12.51
N VAL A 463 15.86 17.50 12.05
CA VAL A 463 16.54 18.65 11.46
C VAL A 463 16.69 19.74 12.51
N THR A 464 17.85 20.41 12.55
CA THR A 464 18.15 21.45 13.54
C THR A 464 18.89 22.61 12.91
N ASP A 465 18.63 23.81 13.40
CA ASP A 465 19.41 25.00 13.09
C ASP A 465 19.44 25.95 14.29
N ALA A 466 20.40 26.87 14.32
CA ALA A 466 20.58 27.80 15.42
C ALA A 466 20.94 29.20 14.94
N ASP A 467 20.40 30.20 15.62
CA ASP A 467 20.72 31.61 15.41
C ASP A 467 20.97 32.31 16.75
N THR A 468 21.78 33.35 16.74
CA THR A 468 22.18 34.09 17.94
C THR A 468 21.98 35.58 17.72
N ASP A 469 21.29 36.22 18.66
CA ASP A 469 21.16 37.68 18.74
C ASP A 469 21.54 38.14 20.15
N ASN A 470 21.92 39.41 20.30
CA ASN A 470 22.39 39.95 21.58
C ASN A 470 21.32 40.81 22.23
N MET A 471 20.95 40.49 23.48
CA MET A 471 20.03 41.27 24.32
C MET A 471 20.80 42.32 25.12
N ASP A 472 20.40 43.59 25.06
CA ASP A 472 20.93 44.70 25.89
C ASP A 472 19.75 45.49 26.49
N ALA A 473 19.00 44.83 27.39
CA ALA A 473 17.84 45.42 28.05
C ALA A 473 18.24 46.33 29.23
N THR A 474 19.38 46.03 29.88
CA THR A 474 19.87 46.75 31.06
C THR A 474 21.19 47.45 30.78
N ALA A 475 21.19 48.79 30.78
CA ALA A 475 22.44 49.53 30.66
C ALA A 475 23.40 49.25 31.83
N GLY A 476 24.63 48.85 31.51
CA GLY A 476 25.68 48.60 32.49
C GLY A 476 26.14 49.83 33.27
N SER A 477 26.47 49.62 34.54
CA SER A 477 27.09 50.65 35.38
C SER A 477 27.99 50.03 36.46
N ILE A 478 28.95 50.81 36.94
CA ILE A 478 29.75 50.53 38.13
C ILE A 478 29.80 51.80 38.99
N ASP A 479 29.87 51.63 40.30
CA ASP A 479 30.06 52.68 41.30
C ASP A 479 31.23 52.29 42.20
N VAL A 480 32.06 53.23 42.63
CA VAL A 480 33.18 52.96 43.54
C VAL A 480 33.23 53.96 44.70
N ALA A 481 33.58 53.45 45.88
CA ALA A 481 33.85 54.23 47.07
C ALA A 481 35.22 53.87 47.63
N LEU A 482 36.02 54.88 47.94
CA LEU A 482 37.33 54.78 48.58
C LEU A 482 37.25 55.31 50.01
N THR A 483 37.89 54.61 50.95
CA THR A 483 38.10 55.14 52.30
C THR A 483 39.50 54.81 52.75
N ILE A 484 40.25 55.84 53.16
CA ILE A 484 41.63 55.72 53.60
C ILE A 484 41.72 55.73 55.13
N ASN A 485 42.57 54.86 55.65
CA ASN A 485 43.00 54.87 57.04
C ASN A 485 44.46 55.29 57.12
N ASP A 486 44.68 56.57 57.32
CA ASP A 486 46.00 57.22 57.41
C ASP A 486 46.96 56.48 58.35
N GLY A 487 46.50 56.17 59.58
CA GLY A 487 47.36 55.58 60.60
C GLY A 487 47.78 54.13 60.32
N ALA A 488 47.10 53.45 59.40
CA ALA A 488 47.43 52.10 58.98
C ALA A 488 48.01 52.02 57.55
N GLU A 489 48.00 53.14 56.82
CA GLU A 489 48.34 53.20 55.38
C GLU A 489 47.56 52.14 54.58
N THR A 490 46.26 52.03 54.84
CA THR A 490 45.38 51.09 54.13
C THR A 490 44.17 51.76 53.50
N ALA A 491 43.75 51.30 52.33
CA ALA A 491 42.49 51.65 51.67
C ALA A 491 41.47 50.51 51.76
N ASP A 492 40.23 50.85 52.09
CA ASP A 492 39.06 50.01 51.89
C ASP A 492 38.31 50.51 50.65
N ILE A 493 38.04 49.62 49.69
CA ILE A 493 37.39 49.96 48.43
C ILE A 493 36.16 49.09 48.27
N SER A 494 35.02 49.70 47.97
CA SER A 494 33.78 48.98 47.73
C SER A 494 32.99 49.61 46.60
N GLY A 495 32.03 48.88 46.06
CA GLY A 495 31.22 49.37 44.96
C GLY A 495 30.10 48.43 44.59
N THR A 496 29.27 48.88 43.65
CA THR A 496 28.17 48.08 43.10
C THR A 496 28.20 48.13 41.58
N THR A 497 27.66 47.09 40.95
CA THR A 497 27.57 46.98 39.49
C THR A 497 26.14 46.64 39.08
N THR A 498 25.72 47.18 37.93
CA THR A 498 24.51 46.76 37.21
C THR A 498 24.95 46.20 35.86
N ASP A 499 24.27 45.14 35.42
CA ASP A 499 24.59 44.39 34.20
C ASP A 499 26.04 43.86 34.13
N VAL A 500 26.66 43.54 35.26
CA VAL A 500 27.94 42.83 35.29
C VAL A 500 27.72 41.44 35.87
N ALA A 501 28.07 40.40 35.11
CA ALA A 501 27.81 39.02 35.52
C ALA A 501 28.53 38.70 36.86
N PRO A 502 27.90 37.94 37.78
CA PRO A 502 28.56 37.48 38.99
C PRO A 502 29.87 36.73 38.69
N ASN A 503 30.87 36.92 39.56
CA ASN A 503 32.25 36.44 39.41
C ASN A 503 33.07 37.13 38.31
N SER A 504 32.52 38.12 37.60
CA SER A 504 33.31 38.99 36.73
C SER A 504 34.34 39.77 37.55
N THR A 505 35.48 40.06 36.93
CA THR A 505 36.58 40.76 37.59
C THR A 505 36.43 42.27 37.50
N VAL A 506 36.56 42.95 38.64
CA VAL A 506 36.73 44.40 38.73
C VAL A 506 38.23 44.72 38.80
N THR A 507 38.68 45.65 37.97
CA THR A 507 40.04 46.20 38.02
C THR A 507 39.99 47.55 38.73
N LEU A 508 40.76 47.70 39.81
CA LEU A 508 40.87 48.95 40.56
C LEU A 508 42.26 49.55 40.36
N THR A 509 42.34 50.83 40.07
CA THR A 509 43.61 51.54 39.84
C THR A 509 43.70 52.74 40.78
N LEU A 510 44.58 52.68 41.78
CA LEU A 510 44.85 53.79 42.67
C LEU A 510 45.95 54.67 42.09
N THR A 511 45.75 55.98 42.07
CA THR A 511 46.73 56.97 41.61
C THR A 511 46.93 58.04 42.68
N ASP A 512 48.17 58.25 43.11
CA ASP A 512 48.52 59.30 44.08
C ASP A 512 48.74 60.67 43.42
N SER A 513 48.90 61.70 44.25
CA SER A 513 49.14 63.09 43.83
C SER A 513 50.44 63.29 43.01
N ALA A 514 51.40 62.36 43.13
CA ALA A 514 52.65 62.33 42.36
C ALA A 514 52.53 61.52 41.05
N GLY A 515 51.39 60.87 40.80
CA GLY A 515 51.12 60.03 39.64
C GLY A 515 51.64 58.59 39.76
N THR A 516 52.00 58.13 40.96
CA THR A 516 52.28 56.71 41.23
C THR A 516 51.00 55.91 41.11
N VAL A 517 51.05 54.79 40.39
CA VAL A 517 49.88 53.95 40.14
C VAL A 517 50.04 52.58 40.81
N GLN A 518 49.00 52.15 41.52
CA GLN A 518 48.84 50.80 42.07
C GLN A 518 47.60 50.13 41.48
N ILE A 519 47.79 49.00 40.78
CA ILE A 519 46.69 48.26 40.16
C ILE A 519 46.35 47.04 41.03
N ILE A 520 45.07 46.90 41.35
CA ILE A 520 44.49 45.77 42.07
C ILE A 520 43.68 44.95 41.07
N THR A 521 43.96 43.66 41.03
CA THR A 521 43.24 42.68 40.20
C THR A 521 42.72 41.55 41.06
N GLY A 522 41.68 40.86 40.60
CA GLY A 522 41.10 39.71 41.31
C GLY A 522 40.01 40.05 42.33
N VAL A 523 39.51 41.30 42.32
CA VAL A 523 38.25 41.65 42.96
C VAL A 523 37.12 41.14 42.06
N THR A 524 36.14 40.45 42.64
CA THR A 524 35.04 39.84 41.88
C THR A 524 33.70 40.39 42.34
N VAL A 525 32.80 40.58 41.38
CA VAL A 525 31.40 40.91 41.65
C VAL A 525 30.68 39.71 42.25
N ASP A 526 29.92 39.91 43.32
CA ASP A 526 29.12 38.86 43.95
C ASP A 526 27.76 38.66 43.25
N ALA A 527 26.90 37.79 43.79
CA ALA A 527 25.59 37.51 43.18
C ALA A 527 24.58 38.66 43.26
N ASN A 528 24.82 39.68 44.08
CA ASN A 528 23.97 40.86 44.21
C ASN A 528 24.48 42.06 43.39
N GLY A 529 25.63 41.91 42.72
CA GLY A 529 26.30 43.01 42.03
C GLY A 529 27.25 43.81 42.92
N ASP A 530 27.56 43.35 44.15
CA ASP A 530 28.46 44.07 45.05
C ASP A 530 29.91 43.60 44.86
N TYR A 531 30.88 44.49 45.09
CA TYR A 531 32.28 44.11 45.20
C TYR A 531 32.98 44.92 46.30
N SER A 532 33.97 44.30 46.96
CA SER A 532 34.81 45.02 47.91
C SER A 532 36.19 44.38 48.06
N ILE A 533 37.14 45.20 48.49
CA ILE A 533 38.45 44.77 48.97
C ILE A 533 38.86 45.66 50.14
N ASP A 534 39.13 45.04 51.27
CA ASP A 534 39.48 45.73 52.51
C ASP A 534 41.00 45.64 52.76
N GLY A 535 41.55 46.67 53.39
CA GLY A 535 42.92 46.67 53.88
C GLY A 535 43.99 46.64 52.79
N VAL A 536 43.73 47.27 51.64
CA VAL A 536 44.72 47.42 50.57
C VAL A 536 45.90 48.24 51.09
N ASP A 537 47.10 47.66 51.11
CA ASP A 537 48.33 48.35 51.49
C ASP A 537 48.66 49.46 50.47
N ILE A 538 48.62 50.71 50.94
CA ILE A 538 48.90 51.92 50.15
C ILE A 538 50.14 52.67 50.68
N SER A 539 50.96 52.04 51.54
CA SER A 539 52.21 52.62 52.07
C SER A 539 53.27 52.96 51.00
N GLY A 540 53.07 52.49 49.77
CA GLY A 540 53.88 52.85 48.60
C GLY A 540 53.44 54.12 47.87
N LEU A 541 52.32 54.72 48.26
CA LEU A 541 51.79 55.98 47.72
C LEU A 541 52.22 57.15 48.61
N VAL A 542 52.22 58.36 48.05
CA VAL A 542 52.53 59.58 48.83
C VAL A 542 51.26 60.25 49.36
N ASP A 543 51.43 61.06 50.42
CA ASP A 543 50.36 61.88 50.99
C ASP A 543 49.71 62.82 49.95
N GLY A 544 48.46 63.17 50.22
CA GLY A 544 47.58 63.96 49.35
C GLY A 544 46.44 63.14 48.73
N ASP A 545 45.83 63.66 47.66
CA ASP A 545 44.71 63.00 46.98
C ASP A 545 45.14 61.65 46.39
N ILE A 546 44.42 60.59 46.76
CA ILE A 546 44.47 59.27 46.14
C ILE A 546 43.15 59.04 45.41
N THR A 547 43.21 58.81 44.11
CA THR A 547 42.03 58.49 43.29
C THR A 547 42.01 57.00 42.97
N VAL A 548 40.87 56.33 43.18
CA VAL A 548 40.62 54.98 42.68
C VAL A 548 39.77 55.04 41.42
N ASP A 549 40.23 54.44 40.33
CA ASP A 549 39.43 54.16 39.13
C ASP A 549 39.01 52.69 39.14
N ALA A 550 37.71 52.42 39.19
CA ALA A 550 37.14 51.09 39.03
C ALA A 550 36.70 50.85 37.60
N SER A 551 36.92 49.63 37.10
CA SER A 551 36.44 49.21 35.78
C SER A 551 36.02 47.74 35.76
N ALA A 552 34.93 47.47 35.06
CA ALA A 552 34.42 46.12 34.79
C ALA A 552 33.88 46.05 33.36
N VAL A 553 33.54 44.85 32.91
CA VAL A 553 32.88 44.60 31.62
C VAL A 553 31.46 44.13 31.89
N ASP A 554 30.48 44.78 31.28
CA ASP A 554 29.07 44.41 31.38
C ASP A 554 28.75 43.13 30.55
N GLN A 555 27.51 42.62 30.63
CA GLN A 555 27.15 41.37 29.96
C GLN A 555 27.15 41.49 28.44
N ASN A 556 27.05 42.71 27.90
CA ASN A 556 27.18 43.03 26.47
C ASN A 556 28.63 43.33 26.02
N GLY A 557 29.61 43.21 26.91
CA GLY A 557 31.02 43.41 26.57
C GLY A 557 31.48 44.87 26.56
N GLN A 558 30.67 45.82 27.01
CA GLN A 558 31.04 47.22 27.17
C GLN A 558 31.78 47.43 28.50
N THR A 559 32.78 48.31 28.49
CA THR A 559 33.52 48.66 29.72
C THR A 559 32.76 49.73 30.49
N VAL A 560 32.41 49.43 31.73
CA VAL A 560 31.84 50.38 32.69
C VAL A 560 32.95 50.86 33.63
N THR A 561 32.97 52.16 33.93
CA THR A 561 34.01 52.77 34.77
C THR A 561 33.42 53.79 35.72
N ASP A 562 34.00 53.89 36.92
CA ASP A 562 33.72 54.96 37.88
C ASP A 562 34.96 55.29 38.70
N ALA A 563 34.99 56.47 39.33
CA ALA A 563 36.14 56.91 40.11
C ALA A 563 35.75 57.66 41.38
N ASP A 564 36.53 57.45 42.44
CA ASP A 564 36.38 58.15 43.72
C ASP A 564 37.74 58.60 44.24
N THR A 565 37.77 59.66 45.06
CA THR A 565 38.99 60.26 45.58
C THR A 565 38.87 60.47 47.08
N ASP A 566 39.88 60.03 47.83
CA ASP A 566 40.05 60.31 49.25
C ASP A 566 41.47 60.83 49.50
N ASN A 567 41.69 61.55 50.60
CA ASN A 567 42.98 62.19 50.89
C ASN A 567 43.76 61.40 51.96
N MET A 568 45.00 61.02 51.64
CA MET A 568 45.92 60.35 52.56
C MET A 568 46.77 61.36 53.34
N ASP A 569 46.89 61.18 54.66
CA ASP A 569 47.75 61.95 55.57
C ASP A 569 48.47 61.02 56.57
N ALA A 570 49.39 60.20 56.06
CA ALA A 570 50.14 59.24 56.86
C ALA A 570 51.38 59.87 57.54
N THR A 571 51.99 60.90 56.93
CA THR A 571 53.21 61.52 57.44
C THR A 571 52.92 62.76 58.27
N ALA A 572 53.20 62.71 59.59
CA ALA A 572 53.08 63.91 60.41
C ALA A 572 54.11 64.99 60.00
N GLY A 573 53.60 66.17 59.61
CA GLY A 573 54.43 67.34 59.31
C GLY A 573 55.28 67.82 60.49
N SER A 574 56.51 68.26 60.20
CA SER A 574 57.35 68.93 61.18
C SER A 574 58.21 70.02 60.55
N ILE A 575 58.61 71.00 61.35
CA ILE A 575 59.62 72.02 61.00
C ILE A 575 60.56 72.17 62.19
N ASP A 576 61.82 72.44 61.91
CA ASP A 576 62.86 72.81 62.87
C ASP A 576 63.46 74.15 62.44
N VAL A 577 63.91 74.99 63.36
CA VAL A 577 64.59 76.26 63.06
C VAL A 577 65.80 76.47 63.99
N ALA A 578 66.86 77.03 63.42
CA ALA A 578 68.06 77.45 64.13
C ALA A 578 68.40 78.89 63.78
N LEU A 579 68.68 79.72 64.80
CA LEU A 579 69.07 81.11 64.69
C LEU A 579 70.52 81.29 65.15
N VAL A 580 71.33 81.97 64.34
CA VAL A 580 72.70 82.35 64.71
C VAL A 580 72.91 83.83 64.47
N ILE A 581 73.26 84.57 65.51
CA ILE A 581 73.49 86.02 65.45
C ILE A 581 74.98 86.34 65.36
N ASN A 582 75.30 87.29 64.48
CA ASN A 582 76.62 87.91 64.40
C ASN A 582 76.55 89.35 64.91
N ASP A 583 76.82 89.51 66.20
CA ASP A 583 76.77 90.80 66.92
C ASP A 583 77.54 91.91 66.21
N GLY A 584 78.75 91.62 65.71
CA GLY A 584 79.62 92.64 65.12
C GLY A 584 79.17 93.14 63.75
N ALA A 585 78.29 92.40 63.09
CA ALA A 585 77.72 92.76 61.78
C ALA A 585 76.24 93.15 61.86
N GLU A 586 75.59 92.96 63.02
CA GLU A 586 74.14 93.09 63.20
C GLU A 586 73.36 92.28 62.16
N THR A 587 73.79 91.02 61.94
CA THR A 587 73.14 90.08 61.01
C THR A 587 72.77 88.75 61.65
N ALA A 588 71.66 88.13 61.23
CA ALA A 588 71.26 86.78 61.59
C ALA A 588 71.33 85.82 60.40
N ASP A 589 71.83 84.61 60.65
CA ASP A 589 71.72 83.46 59.75
C ASP A 589 70.66 82.51 60.33
N ILE A 590 69.67 82.12 59.52
CA ILE A 590 68.56 81.26 59.93
C ILE A 590 68.51 80.04 59.01
N SER A 591 68.43 78.86 59.59
CA SER A 591 68.34 77.61 58.84
C SER A 591 67.45 76.61 59.54
N GLY A 592 66.92 75.63 58.82
CA GLY A 592 66.09 74.58 59.39
C GLY A 592 65.76 73.52 58.36
N SER A 593 65.00 72.52 58.79
CA SER A 593 64.47 71.48 57.91
C SER A 593 63.00 71.22 58.19
N THR A 594 62.33 70.59 57.23
CA THR A 594 60.91 70.25 57.28
C THR A 594 60.70 68.81 56.90
N THR A 595 59.74 68.14 57.56
CA THR A 595 59.17 66.86 57.13
C THR A 595 57.76 67.10 56.63
N ASP A 596 57.38 66.42 55.55
CA ASP A 596 56.07 66.54 54.91
C ASP A 596 55.69 67.96 54.47
N VAL A 597 56.67 68.78 54.05
CA VAL A 597 56.42 70.08 53.42
C VAL A 597 56.91 70.01 51.98
N ALA A 598 56.04 70.30 51.01
CA ALA A 598 56.39 70.18 49.60
C ALA A 598 57.57 71.10 49.21
N PRO A 599 58.49 70.66 48.33
CA PRO A 599 59.54 71.53 47.80
C PRO A 599 58.98 72.82 47.18
N ASN A 600 59.66 73.94 47.40
CA ASN A 600 59.26 75.30 47.05
C ASN A 600 58.09 75.88 47.88
N SER A 601 57.58 75.16 48.89
CA SER A 601 56.66 75.74 49.87
C SER A 601 57.35 76.85 50.66
N THR A 602 56.58 77.87 51.03
CA THR A 602 57.12 79.05 51.73
C THR A 602 57.23 78.81 53.22
N VAL A 603 58.42 79.08 53.78
CA VAL A 603 58.63 79.20 55.22
C VAL A 603 58.55 80.68 55.59
N THR A 604 57.70 80.99 56.58
CA THR A 604 57.61 82.33 57.17
C THR A 604 58.46 82.36 58.43
N LEU A 605 59.44 83.27 58.50
CA LEU A 605 60.30 83.44 59.68
C LEU A 605 59.97 84.77 60.35
N THR A 606 59.77 84.77 61.66
CA THR A 606 59.41 85.97 62.43
C THR A 606 60.42 86.17 63.55
N LEU A 607 61.26 87.21 63.47
CA LEU A 607 62.19 87.56 64.53
C LEU A 607 61.53 88.54 65.48
N THR A 608 61.66 88.30 66.78
CA THR A 608 61.13 89.17 67.84
C THR A 608 62.22 89.51 68.84
N ASP A 609 62.49 90.79 69.06
CA ASP A 609 63.46 91.24 70.06
C ASP A 609 62.90 91.27 71.49
N SER A 610 63.79 91.47 72.46
CA SER A 610 63.43 91.56 73.89
C SER A 610 62.50 92.73 74.24
N ALA A 611 62.37 93.75 73.38
CA ALA A 611 61.42 94.86 73.51
C ALA A 611 60.07 94.60 72.81
N GLY A 612 59.93 93.46 72.11
CA GLY A 612 58.76 93.06 71.36
C GLY A 612 58.68 93.65 69.95
N THR A 613 59.77 94.19 69.41
CA THR A 613 59.86 94.60 68.00
C THR A 613 59.92 93.35 67.14
N VAL A 614 59.08 93.30 66.10
CA VAL A 614 58.97 92.15 65.21
C VAL A 614 59.48 92.47 63.81
N GLN A 615 60.29 91.58 63.25
CA GLN A 615 60.74 91.58 61.86
C GLN A 615 60.31 90.28 61.18
N VAL A 616 59.44 90.38 60.17
CA VAL A 616 58.99 89.21 59.40
C VAL A 616 59.82 89.08 58.13
N ILE A 617 60.37 87.89 57.90
CA ILE A 617 61.05 87.50 56.69
C ILE A 617 60.10 86.66 55.85
N THR A 618 59.96 87.04 54.59
CA THR A 618 59.16 86.33 53.59
C THR A 618 60.03 85.94 52.41
N GLY A 619 59.67 84.87 51.70
CA GLY A 619 60.39 84.41 50.52
C GLY A 619 61.49 83.37 50.77
N VAL A 620 61.53 82.77 51.97
CA VAL A 620 62.32 81.56 52.24
C VAL A 620 61.50 80.37 51.76
N THR A 621 62.13 79.46 51.03
CA THR A 621 61.46 78.28 50.46
C THR A 621 62.18 77.02 50.84
N VAL A 622 61.43 75.95 51.07
CA VAL A 622 61.96 74.60 51.29
C VAL A 622 62.57 74.08 49.99
N ASP A 623 63.78 73.53 50.04
CA ASP A 623 64.45 72.93 48.89
C ASP A 623 63.96 71.49 48.63
N ALA A 624 64.56 70.80 47.66
CA ALA A 624 64.15 69.43 47.31
C ALA A 624 64.49 68.37 48.38
N ASN A 625 65.35 68.68 49.35
CA ASN A 625 65.72 67.79 50.44
C ASN A 625 64.92 68.06 51.72
N GLY A 626 64.03 69.06 51.71
CA GLY A 626 63.31 69.48 52.90
C GLY A 626 64.05 70.53 53.73
N ASP A 627 65.16 71.10 53.25
CA ASP A 627 65.94 72.08 54.00
C ASP A 627 65.57 73.52 53.59
N TYR A 628 65.73 74.48 54.49
CA TYR A 628 65.60 75.91 54.17
C TYR A 628 66.64 76.74 54.91
N SER A 629 67.13 77.82 54.29
CA SER A 629 68.01 78.76 54.95
C SER A 629 67.92 80.17 54.36
N ILE A 630 68.28 81.16 55.17
CA ILE A 630 68.53 82.53 54.77
C ILE A 630 69.68 83.12 55.58
N ASP A 631 70.70 83.59 54.88
CA ASP A 631 71.93 84.13 55.49
C ASP A 631 71.91 85.67 55.47
N GLY A 632 72.54 86.27 56.46
CA GLY A 632 72.85 87.70 56.50
C GLY A 632 71.64 88.61 56.62
N VAL A 633 70.59 88.17 57.33
CA VAL A 633 69.40 88.98 57.61
C VAL A 633 69.82 90.18 58.44
N ASP A 634 69.61 91.39 57.93
CA ASP A 634 69.88 92.64 58.67
C ASP A 634 68.93 92.78 59.86
N ILE A 635 69.49 92.72 61.07
CA ILE A 635 68.78 92.82 62.35
C ILE A 635 69.16 94.11 63.12
N SER A 636 69.82 95.08 62.47
CA SER A 636 70.20 96.38 63.05
C SER A 636 69.00 97.21 63.56
N GLY A 637 67.78 96.85 63.13
CA GLY A 637 66.53 97.45 63.59
C GLY A 637 66.00 96.87 64.91
N LEU A 638 66.59 95.79 65.43
CA LEU A 638 66.24 95.13 66.68
C LEU A 638 67.16 95.63 67.82
N VAL A 639 66.69 95.53 69.07
CA VAL A 639 67.51 95.93 70.24
C VAL A 639 68.34 94.77 70.78
N ASP A 640 69.51 95.09 71.38
CA ASP A 640 70.33 94.13 72.13
C ASP A 640 69.47 93.34 73.17
N GLY A 641 69.76 92.05 73.31
CA GLY A 641 69.03 91.09 74.12
C GLY A 641 68.62 89.84 73.35
N ASP A 642 67.79 89.00 73.97
CA ASP A 642 67.24 87.80 73.33
C ASP A 642 66.44 88.17 72.07
N ILE A 643 66.79 87.55 70.95
CA ILE A 643 66.04 87.56 69.70
C ILE A 643 65.53 86.16 69.45
N THR A 644 64.21 86.00 69.35
CA THR A 644 63.56 84.71 69.03
C THR A 644 63.15 84.70 67.57
N VAL A 645 63.47 83.64 66.83
CA VAL A 645 62.88 83.36 65.51
C VAL A 645 61.78 82.33 65.66
N ASP A 646 60.59 82.61 65.12
CA ASP A 646 59.52 81.64 64.92
C ASP A 646 59.47 81.27 63.43
N ALA A 647 59.65 80.00 63.10
CA ALA A 647 59.45 79.44 61.77
C ALA A 647 58.07 78.81 61.64
N GLN A 648 57.44 79.03 60.49
CA GLN A 648 56.13 78.47 60.16
C GLN A 648 56.10 78.02 58.70
N ALA A 649 55.62 76.80 58.47
CA ALA A 649 55.29 76.28 57.15
C ALA A 649 53.94 75.56 57.17
N VAL A 650 53.48 75.15 55.99
CA VAL A 650 52.28 74.32 55.81
C VAL A 650 52.74 73.01 55.21
N ASP A 651 52.36 71.89 55.80
CA ASP A 651 52.64 70.55 55.29
C ASP A 651 51.85 70.26 54.01
N GLN A 652 52.10 69.10 53.38
CA GLN A 652 51.48 68.75 52.11
C GLN A 652 49.95 68.57 52.22
N ASN A 653 49.47 68.33 53.43
CA ASN A 653 48.06 68.11 53.78
C ASN A 653 47.35 69.39 54.28
N GLY A 654 48.05 70.53 54.29
CA GLY A 654 47.48 71.82 54.64
C GLY A 654 47.50 72.13 56.15
N GLN A 655 48.09 71.28 56.99
CA GLN A 655 48.29 71.56 58.40
C GLN A 655 49.52 72.45 58.61
N THR A 656 49.45 73.32 59.62
CA THR A 656 50.54 74.27 59.92
C THR A 656 51.54 73.65 60.88
N VAL A 657 52.82 73.68 60.51
CA VAL A 657 53.94 73.26 61.34
C VAL A 657 54.72 74.50 61.81
N THR A 658 55.14 74.53 63.07
CA THR A 658 55.87 75.66 63.65
C THR A 658 56.98 75.21 64.57
N ASP A 659 58.09 75.95 64.58
CA ASP A 659 59.18 75.80 65.56
C ASP A 659 59.83 77.14 65.87
N ALA A 660 60.55 77.24 66.98
CA ALA A 660 61.17 78.48 67.43
C ALA A 660 62.54 78.29 68.07
N ASP A 661 63.46 79.20 67.78
CA ASP A 661 64.79 79.25 68.38
C ASP A 661 65.14 80.66 68.86
N THR A 662 66.07 80.79 69.80
CA THR A 662 66.45 82.07 70.40
C THR A 662 67.96 82.19 70.57
N ASP A 663 68.50 83.30 70.09
CA ASP A 663 69.90 83.69 70.28
C ASP A 663 69.98 85.13 70.82
N ASN A 664 71.07 85.52 71.45
CA ASN A 664 71.19 86.82 72.12
C ASN A 664 72.10 87.78 71.37
N MET A 665 71.59 88.97 71.02
CA MET A 665 72.32 90.06 70.37
C MET A 665 73.00 90.99 71.38
N ASP A 666 74.27 91.32 71.15
CA ASP A 666 75.04 92.35 71.91
C ASP A 666 75.92 93.19 70.97
N ALA A 667 75.32 94.09 70.20
CA ALA A 667 76.01 94.92 69.20
C ALA A 667 76.58 96.24 69.78
N THR A 668 76.13 96.70 70.95
CA THR A 668 76.49 98.03 71.49
C THR A 668 77.60 98.01 72.56
N ALA A 669 78.83 98.39 72.20
CA ALA A 669 79.93 98.57 73.18
C ALA A 669 79.74 99.81 74.08
N GLY A 670 79.51 99.62 75.38
CA GLY A 670 79.32 100.72 76.34
C GLY A 670 80.55 101.64 76.54
N SER A 671 80.37 102.97 76.57
CA SER A 671 81.40 103.94 76.98
C SER A 671 80.84 105.07 77.87
N ILE A 672 81.66 105.56 78.80
CA ILE A 672 81.33 106.65 79.73
C ILE A 672 82.36 107.79 79.57
N ASP A 673 81.90 109.04 79.53
CA ASP A 673 82.73 110.25 79.54
C ASP A 673 82.37 111.12 80.76
N VAL A 674 83.37 111.73 81.39
CA VAL A 674 83.26 112.56 82.61
C VAL A 674 83.88 113.92 82.34
N ALA A 675 83.11 114.99 82.55
CA ALA A 675 83.61 116.36 82.57
C ALA A 675 83.50 116.97 83.98
N LEU A 676 84.59 117.62 84.43
CA LEU A 676 84.71 118.26 85.74
C LEU A 676 84.47 119.78 85.65
N VAL A 677 83.56 120.29 86.50
CA VAL A 677 83.80 121.47 87.35
C VAL A 677 83.32 121.15 88.76
#